data_AF-A0A0F3NEX7-F1
#
_entry.id   AF-A0A0F3NEX7-F1
#
_cell.length_a   1.000
_cell.length_b   1.000
_cell.length_c   1.000
_cell.angle_alpha   90.00
_cell.angle_beta   90.00
_cell.angle_gamma   90.00
#
_symmetry.space_group_name_H-M   'P 1'
#
loop_
_entity.id
_entity.type
_entity.pdbx_description
1 polymer ?
#
loop_
_entity_poly.entity_id
_entity_poly.type
_entity_poly.pdbx_seq_one_letter_code
_entity_poly.pdbx_strand_id
1 'polypeptide(L)'
;MCQKHSVPSVDGNVSQLLSIICPIDDAGVYTAAISDFAGCHVFDATDKVIMYLKERGSWLETSTYTHSYPHCWRTDTPLIYRAMPSWYIEVTKLKERMMQLNKGVNWIPDNVRDGQFGKWLEGIRDWSISRNRFWGAPVPVWKSDDPKYPRIDVYGSIKKVLPDVRALEEDFGPIDDLHRPYIDDLVRPNPDDPSGKSMMRRVPDVLDCWFESGSMPFAQVHYPFENKELFEENFPADFITEYIAQTRGWFYTLFVLSTGIFDQHPFESCICHGVILDIQGQKLSKRLNNYLDPMEVFERFGADSLRFMLLSSSVSTGGDLLLDQDGQVIRDVLKNVVKPIWNSYSFFTVYANADKIRARVLDSLDGLNNIMDKYILHECMHLVQSVLSAMESIEGHDPYDIKLACTAIVQFSDKLNNWYIRRCRERFWATEKTQDKFDAYNTLYTVLYYFSRVIAPFLPFISEAIWLGLDFQQEESVHLSDFPAPNALQVQEEHVKNAENMQLVMDICSHALSLRNIHNLRIRQPLSSMKIHVYNCAALSSLPTEYKNVILSELNIKELVMCDNVQDVAFFDLKLNFPLLGKRIPEKIKEIIPLVKAGVWEMLPSGELSLGSAKNEQYIFRADEFSMSLKVRNEYSCPIISSGQTVGIVTIDPELTKDLLLEGIARDIVRYIQQGRKQCDLDMLSLAKVCVYTCDTETYEAILKWEDFIKKQTLLSTLEYSLRDSITDAKMEGYTKVTDEKDLSIFLQG
;
A
#
# COMPACT_ATOMS: atom_id res chain seq x y z
N MET A 1 7.82 -32.80 47.01
CA MET A 1 8.89 -33.81 47.16
C MET A 1 10.30 -33.19 47.08
N CYS A 2 10.60 -32.30 46.14
CA CYS A 2 11.92 -31.68 45.98
C CYS A 2 12.45 -30.93 47.23
N GLN A 3 11.61 -30.15 47.91
CA GLN A 3 11.96 -29.51 49.20
C GLN A 3 12.27 -30.50 50.34
N LYS A 4 11.70 -31.71 50.31
CA LYS A 4 11.89 -32.74 51.35
C LYS A 4 13.23 -33.48 51.20
N HIS A 5 13.86 -33.37 50.02
CA HIS A 5 15.14 -34.01 49.66
C HIS A 5 16.23 -32.99 49.29
N SER A 6 16.04 -31.71 49.65
CA SER A 6 17.00 -30.64 49.34
C SER A 6 17.34 -30.48 47.86
N VAL A 7 16.41 -30.85 46.96
CA VAL A 7 16.55 -30.61 45.52
C VAL A 7 16.05 -29.18 45.25
N PRO A 8 16.91 -28.24 44.80
CA PRO A 8 16.53 -26.84 44.64
C PRO A 8 15.49 -26.63 43.52
N SER A 9 14.69 -25.58 43.66
CA SER A 9 13.74 -25.10 42.65
C SER A 9 14.45 -24.71 41.35
N VAL A 10 13.80 -24.92 40.21
CA VAL A 10 14.34 -24.68 38.85
C VAL A 10 14.53 -23.20 38.54
N ASP A 11 13.93 -22.33 39.34
CA ASP A 11 13.99 -20.89 39.14
C ASP A 11 15.20 -20.27 39.86
N GLY A 12 16.25 -19.98 39.09
CA GLY A 12 17.27 -18.99 39.42
C GLY A 12 18.70 -19.51 39.62
N ASN A 13 18.90 -20.73 40.15
CA ASN A 13 20.25 -21.22 40.53
C ASN A 13 20.67 -22.58 39.91
N VAL A 14 19.89 -23.15 38.99
CA VAL A 14 20.17 -24.50 38.44
C VAL A 14 21.34 -24.52 37.43
N SER A 15 21.69 -23.37 36.82
CA SER A 15 22.80 -23.26 35.87
C SER A 15 24.14 -23.79 36.42
N GLN A 16 24.43 -23.54 37.71
CA GLN A 16 25.68 -24.00 38.34
C GLN A 16 25.68 -25.49 38.71
N LEU A 17 24.51 -26.14 38.82
CA LEU A 17 24.39 -27.57 39.18
C LEU A 17 24.22 -28.46 37.94
N LEU A 18 23.56 -27.98 36.88
CA LEU A 18 23.43 -28.70 35.60
C LEU A 18 24.76 -28.84 34.86
N SER A 19 25.71 -27.92 35.05
CA SER A 19 27.04 -28.01 34.44
C SER A 19 27.87 -29.20 34.97
N ILE A 20 27.49 -29.78 36.11
CA ILE A 20 28.29 -30.80 36.79
C ILE A 20 27.88 -32.23 36.37
N ILE A 21 26.62 -32.45 35.96
CA ILE A 21 26.11 -33.80 35.64
C ILE A 21 25.35 -33.78 34.31
N CYS A 22 26.07 -34.01 33.21
CA CYS A 22 25.50 -34.22 31.88
C CYS A 22 25.96 -35.56 31.30
N PRO A 23 25.25 -36.66 31.56
CA PRO A 23 25.64 -38.01 31.16
C PRO A 23 25.20 -38.34 29.73
N ILE A 24 25.23 -37.36 28.82
CA ILE A 24 24.72 -37.48 27.45
C ILE A 24 25.75 -36.89 26.47
N ASP A 25 26.09 -37.63 25.42
CA ASP A 25 27.04 -37.22 24.39
C ASP A 25 26.41 -36.31 23.32
N ASP A 26 27.20 -35.95 22.30
CA ASP A 26 26.80 -35.03 21.21
C ASP A 26 25.69 -35.58 20.32
N ALA A 27 25.48 -36.89 20.33
CA ALA A 27 24.43 -37.57 19.58
C ALA A 27 23.13 -37.71 20.39
N GLY A 28 23.08 -37.17 21.62
CA GLY A 28 21.92 -37.35 22.49
C GLY A 28 21.86 -38.75 23.11
N VAL A 29 23.00 -39.44 23.22
CA VAL A 29 23.10 -40.80 23.73
C VAL A 29 23.68 -40.82 25.15
N TYR A 30 23.13 -41.62 26.05
CA TYR A 30 23.66 -41.76 27.41
C TYR A 30 25.08 -42.32 27.42
N THR A 31 25.96 -41.73 28.23
CA THR A 31 27.36 -42.14 28.39
C THR A 31 27.52 -43.21 29.47
N ALA A 32 28.74 -43.74 29.63
CA ALA A 32 29.09 -44.70 30.68
C ALA A 32 28.86 -44.19 32.11
N ALA A 33 28.66 -42.88 32.32
CA ALA A 33 28.29 -42.33 33.62
C ALA A 33 26.92 -42.83 34.14
N ILE A 34 26.02 -43.25 33.23
CA ILE A 34 24.79 -43.96 33.55
C ILE A 34 24.79 -45.31 32.83
N SER A 35 25.44 -46.31 33.45
CA SER A 35 25.65 -47.63 32.86
C SER A 35 24.34 -48.35 32.47
N ASP A 36 23.26 -48.13 33.21
CA ASP A 36 21.96 -48.78 32.98
C ASP A 36 21.33 -48.42 31.62
N PHE A 37 21.69 -47.25 31.06
CA PHE A 37 21.14 -46.74 29.80
C PHE A 37 22.22 -46.37 28.78
N ALA A 38 23.50 -46.64 29.08
CA ALA A 38 24.62 -46.31 28.23
C ALA A 38 24.42 -46.84 26.79
N GLY A 39 24.64 -45.97 25.78
CA GLY A 39 24.41 -46.31 24.38
C GLY A 39 22.96 -46.16 23.89
N CYS A 40 22.02 -45.78 24.77
CA CYS A 40 20.63 -45.50 24.38
C CYS A 40 20.42 -44.00 24.13
N HIS A 41 19.70 -43.65 23.06
CA HIS A 41 19.27 -42.27 22.83
C HIS A 41 18.25 -41.83 23.89
N VAL A 42 18.28 -40.55 24.27
CA VAL A 42 17.46 -39.99 25.37
C VAL A 42 15.95 -40.20 25.20
N PHE A 43 15.43 -40.07 23.97
CA PHE A 43 14.01 -40.28 23.70
C PHE A 43 13.62 -41.76 23.70
N ASP A 44 14.54 -42.66 23.35
CA ASP A 44 14.30 -44.11 23.38
C ASP A 44 14.47 -44.69 24.80
N ALA A 45 15.10 -43.94 25.70
CA ALA A 45 15.36 -44.35 27.07
C ALA A 45 14.16 -44.15 27.99
N THR A 46 13.16 -43.33 27.63
CA THR A 46 12.06 -42.95 28.53
C THR A 46 11.31 -44.18 29.09
N ASP A 47 10.91 -45.13 28.24
CA ASP A 47 10.21 -46.34 28.68
C ASP A 47 11.10 -47.24 29.56
N LYS A 48 12.38 -47.37 29.20
CA LYS A 48 13.37 -48.15 29.96
C LYS A 48 13.59 -47.57 31.35
N VAL A 49 13.66 -46.24 31.45
CA VAL A 49 13.77 -45.52 32.74
C VAL A 49 12.53 -45.76 33.58
N ILE A 50 11.33 -45.71 33.00
CA ILE A 50 10.07 -45.99 33.72
C ILE A 50 10.07 -47.43 34.25
N MET A 51 10.45 -48.42 33.44
CA MET A 51 10.53 -49.82 33.86
C MET A 51 11.54 -50.01 35.00
N TYR A 52 12.73 -49.43 34.88
CA TYR A 52 13.76 -49.48 35.91
C TYR A 52 13.29 -48.88 37.24
N LEU A 53 12.57 -47.75 37.20
CA LEU A 53 11.99 -47.13 38.40
C LEU A 53 10.89 -48.01 39.04
N LYS A 54 10.08 -48.69 38.21
CA LYS A 54 9.07 -49.65 38.68
C LYS A 54 9.70 -50.84 39.40
N GLU A 55 10.73 -51.44 38.81
CA GLU A 55 11.47 -52.57 39.41
C GLU A 55 12.09 -52.22 40.77
N ARG A 56 12.49 -50.97 40.95
CA ARG A 56 13.07 -50.47 42.22
C ARG A 56 12.06 -49.91 43.21
N GLY A 57 10.76 -50.03 42.94
CA GLY A 57 9.69 -49.49 43.79
C GLY A 57 9.73 -47.97 43.97
N SER A 58 10.42 -47.25 43.06
CA SER A 58 10.58 -45.79 43.09
C SER A 58 9.67 -45.06 42.08
N TRP A 59 8.78 -45.81 41.42
CA TRP A 59 7.79 -45.30 40.49
C TRP A 59 6.48 -44.95 41.21
N LEU A 60 5.91 -43.79 40.90
CA LEU A 60 4.64 -43.31 41.47
C LEU A 60 3.49 -43.40 40.46
N GLU A 61 3.65 -42.74 39.31
CA GLU A 61 2.62 -42.64 38.28
C GLU A 61 3.28 -42.42 36.92
N THR A 62 2.63 -42.88 35.85
CA THR A 62 2.95 -42.51 34.47
C THR A 62 1.68 -41.97 33.82
N SER A 63 1.74 -40.75 33.27
CA SER A 63 0.64 -40.11 32.55
C SER A 63 1.16 -39.44 31.27
N THR A 64 0.25 -39.19 30.32
CA THR A 64 0.58 -38.45 29.09
C THR A 64 0.33 -36.97 29.30
N TYR A 65 1.28 -36.12 28.87
CA TYR A 65 1.19 -34.67 29.05
C TYR A 65 1.42 -33.89 27.75
N THR A 66 0.36 -33.28 27.24
CA THR A 66 0.42 -32.41 26.06
C THR A 66 0.87 -31.01 26.46
N HIS A 67 2.00 -30.57 25.90
CA HIS A 67 2.56 -29.23 26.13
C HIS A 67 3.37 -28.77 24.92
N SER A 68 3.70 -27.48 24.89
CA SER A 68 4.61 -26.92 23.88
C SER A 68 6.04 -27.37 24.15
N TYR A 69 6.71 -27.96 23.17
CA TYR A 69 8.08 -28.46 23.28
C TYR A 69 8.98 -27.86 22.18
N PRO A 70 10.24 -27.49 22.48
CA PRO A 70 11.13 -26.89 21.50
C PRO A 70 11.57 -27.88 20.42
N HIS A 71 11.52 -27.45 19.16
CA HIS A 71 12.00 -28.20 18.00
C HIS A 71 12.96 -27.34 17.17
N CYS A 72 13.87 -27.98 16.44
CA CYS A 72 14.75 -27.30 15.51
C CYS A 72 13.91 -26.69 14.37
N TRP A 73 13.96 -25.37 14.20
CA TRP A 73 13.23 -24.64 13.15
C TRP A 73 13.57 -25.05 11.70
N ARG A 74 14.65 -25.81 11.50
CA ARG A 74 15.11 -26.28 10.19
C ARG A 74 14.81 -27.75 9.91
N THR A 75 14.81 -28.60 10.94
CA THR A 75 14.67 -30.07 10.78
C THR A 75 13.47 -30.66 11.50
N ASP A 76 12.70 -29.85 12.22
CA ASP A 76 11.56 -30.26 13.05
C ASP A 76 11.94 -31.32 14.14
N THR A 77 13.23 -31.51 14.43
CA THR A 77 13.70 -32.48 15.44
C THR A 77 13.52 -31.93 16.86
N PRO A 78 13.03 -32.73 17.84
CA PRO A 78 12.91 -32.29 19.23
C PRO A 78 14.26 -31.91 19.83
N LEU A 79 14.32 -30.79 20.55
CA LEU A 79 15.55 -30.28 21.16
C LEU A 79 15.68 -30.71 22.62
N ILE A 80 16.90 -31.01 23.04
CA ILE A 80 17.26 -31.21 24.45
C ILE A 80 18.14 -30.06 24.95
N TYR A 81 18.02 -29.72 26.23
CA TYR A 81 18.91 -28.77 26.87
C TYR A 81 20.16 -29.49 27.37
N ARG A 82 21.33 -29.03 26.93
CA ARG A 82 22.63 -29.57 27.30
C ARG A 82 23.63 -28.45 27.54
N ALA A 83 24.41 -28.55 28.63
CA ALA A 83 25.52 -27.65 28.87
C ALA A 83 26.65 -27.96 27.88
N MET A 84 27.04 -26.97 27.08
CA MET A 84 28.16 -27.07 26.14
C MET A 84 29.03 -25.82 26.26
N PRO A 85 30.36 -25.92 26.09
CA PRO A 85 31.20 -24.76 25.89
C PRO A 85 30.71 -23.98 24.66
N SER A 86 30.57 -22.66 24.81
CA SER A 86 30.16 -21.76 23.73
C SER A 86 30.76 -20.38 23.98
N TRP A 87 31.02 -19.65 22.91
CA TRP A 87 31.39 -18.24 22.93
C TRP A 87 30.13 -17.38 22.95
N TYR A 88 30.13 -16.36 23.81
CA TYR A 88 29.01 -15.44 23.99
C TYR A 88 29.47 -14.00 23.85
N ILE A 89 28.61 -13.15 23.30
CA ILE A 89 28.68 -11.71 23.47
C ILE A 89 27.80 -11.36 24.68
N GLU A 90 28.36 -10.58 25.61
CA GLU A 90 27.66 -10.09 26.81
C GLU A 90 26.71 -8.94 26.46
N VAL A 91 25.70 -9.24 25.64
CA VAL A 91 24.74 -8.28 25.10
C VAL A 91 23.90 -7.63 26.21
N THR A 92 23.76 -8.30 27.36
CA THR A 92 23.08 -7.75 28.53
C THR A 92 23.65 -6.42 29.01
N LYS A 93 24.97 -6.18 28.83
CA LYS A 93 25.60 -4.87 29.13
C LYS A 93 25.20 -3.76 28.16
N LEU A 94 24.83 -4.10 26.93
CA LEU A 94 24.44 -3.15 25.89
C LEU A 94 22.95 -2.81 25.93
N LYS A 95 22.16 -3.53 26.74
CA LYS A 95 20.68 -3.45 26.78
C LYS A 95 20.17 -2.01 26.87
N GLU A 96 20.57 -1.28 27.92
CA GLU A 96 20.06 0.07 28.18
C GLU A 96 20.41 1.02 27.02
N ARG A 97 21.61 0.88 26.46
CA ARG A 97 22.06 1.70 25.34
C ARG A 97 21.31 1.38 24.04
N MET A 98 21.10 0.10 23.73
CA MET A 98 20.27 -0.32 22.59
C MET A 98 18.84 0.19 22.72
N MET A 99 18.25 0.14 23.91
CA MET A 99 16.90 0.67 24.14
C MET A 99 16.83 2.19 23.94
N GLN A 100 17.88 2.93 24.29
CA GLN A 100 17.97 4.37 24.01
C GLN A 100 18.13 4.65 22.51
N LEU A 101 19.06 3.97 21.84
CA LEU A 101 19.30 4.13 20.41
C LEU A 101 18.08 3.74 19.57
N ASN A 102 17.33 2.72 19.98
CA ASN A 102 16.08 2.31 19.34
C ASN A 102 15.02 3.42 19.30
N LYS A 103 15.03 4.35 20.26
CA LYS A 103 14.10 5.49 20.25
C LYS A 103 14.40 6.50 19.15
N GLY A 104 15.64 6.55 18.68
CA GLY A 104 16.07 7.44 17.60
C GLY A 104 15.66 6.94 16.21
N VAL A 105 15.24 5.68 16.09
CA VAL A 105 14.87 5.08 14.81
C VAL A 105 13.39 5.34 14.49
N ASN A 106 13.13 5.72 13.25
CA ASN A 106 11.79 5.80 12.68
C ASN A 106 11.33 4.41 12.23
N TRP A 107 10.51 3.75 13.04
CA TRP A 107 9.95 2.42 12.73
C TRP A 107 8.59 2.55 12.08
N ILE A 108 8.38 1.86 10.97
CA ILE A 108 7.08 1.80 10.28
C ILE A 108 6.62 0.35 10.26
N PRO A 109 5.53 -0.02 10.97
CA PRO A 109 4.70 0.83 11.83
C PRO A 109 5.35 1.17 13.18
N ASP A 110 5.01 2.32 13.75
CA ASP A 110 5.55 2.87 15.01
C ASP A 110 5.47 1.92 16.20
N ASN A 111 4.42 1.09 16.23
CA ASN A 111 4.20 0.14 17.31
C ASN A 111 5.30 -0.94 17.38
N VAL A 112 6.16 -1.09 16.37
CA VAL A 112 7.31 -1.99 16.43
C VAL A 112 8.36 -1.48 17.41
N ARG A 113 8.62 -0.16 17.43
CA ARG A 113 9.66 0.49 18.24
C ARG A 113 9.54 0.14 19.72
N ASP A 114 8.39 0.47 20.30
CA ASP A 114 8.12 0.26 21.73
C ASP A 114 7.40 -1.08 22.00
N GLY A 115 6.85 -1.71 20.97
CA GLY A 115 6.16 -2.99 21.04
C GLY A 115 7.09 -4.17 20.78
N GLN A 116 7.06 -4.71 19.55
CA GLN A 116 7.71 -6.00 19.24
C GLN A 116 9.22 -5.97 19.46
N PHE A 117 9.90 -4.92 18.99
CA PHE A 117 11.35 -4.81 19.11
C PHE A 117 11.75 -4.29 20.49
N GLY A 118 11.09 -3.24 21.01
CA GLY A 118 11.34 -2.73 22.36
C GLY A 118 11.22 -3.80 23.45
N LYS A 119 10.12 -4.57 23.46
CA LYS A 119 9.94 -5.68 24.42
C LYS A 119 10.94 -6.82 24.23
N TRP A 120 11.41 -7.03 23.00
CA TRP A 120 12.48 -7.99 22.74
C TRP A 120 13.80 -7.56 23.39
N LEU A 121 14.16 -6.28 23.26
CA LEU A 121 15.34 -5.71 23.90
C LEU A 121 15.24 -5.71 25.44
N GLU A 122 14.04 -5.52 26.01
CA GLU A 122 13.82 -5.61 27.46
C GLU A 122 14.18 -6.99 28.04
N GLY A 123 13.86 -8.06 27.30
CA GLY A 123 14.06 -9.45 27.71
C GLY A 123 15.35 -10.10 27.21
N ILE A 124 16.30 -9.31 26.74
CA ILE A 124 17.51 -9.78 26.06
C ILE A 124 18.39 -10.68 26.94
N ARG A 125 19.11 -11.59 26.28
CA ARG A 125 20.08 -12.49 26.90
C ARG A 125 21.40 -12.43 26.13
N ASP A 126 22.48 -12.86 26.77
CA ASP A 126 23.77 -12.97 26.12
C ASP A 126 23.68 -13.88 24.89
N TRP A 127 24.29 -13.43 23.80
CA TRP A 127 24.15 -14.06 22.50
C TRP A 127 25.25 -15.09 22.29
N SER A 128 24.88 -16.37 22.18
CA SER A 128 25.79 -17.43 21.77
C SER A 128 26.13 -17.28 20.28
N ILE A 129 27.39 -16.95 19.99
CA ILE A 129 27.90 -16.69 18.64
C ILE A 129 28.66 -17.86 18.04
N SER A 130 29.01 -18.90 18.80
CA SER A 130 29.70 -20.08 18.26
C SER A 130 28.71 -21.16 17.80
N ARG A 131 29.05 -21.85 16.71
CA ARG A 131 28.30 -22.99 16.16
C ARG A 131 29.26 -24.14 15.86
N ASN A 132 28.88 -25.35 16.29
CA ASN A 132 29.59 -26.58 15.97
C ASN A 132 29.20 -27.04 14.54
N ARG A 133 29.66 -26.30 13.53
CA ARG A 133 29.37 -26.49 12.10
C ARG A 133 30.63 -26.33 11.26
N PHE A 134 30.57 -26.78 10.01
CA PHE A 134 31.70 -26.76 9.08
C PHE A 134 31.75 -25.49 8.23
N TRP A 135 30.59 -24.97 7.81
CA TRP A 135 30.48 -23.81 6.93
C TRP A 135 30.04 -22.56 7.71
N GLY A 136 30.84 -21.51 7.64
CA GLY A 136 30.66 -20.21 8.30
C GLY A 136 32.01 -19.58 8.63
N ALA A 137 32.05 -18.27 8.91
CA ALA A 137 33.27 -17.57 9.31
C ALA A 137 33.91 -18.20 10.56
N PRO A 138 35.18 -18.66 10.51
CA PRO A 138 35.81 -19.30 11.65
C PRO A 138 36.00 -18.34 12.82
N VAL A 139 35.73 -18.80 14.05
CA VAL A 139 36.00 -18.00 15.26
C VAL A 139 37.52 -17.81 15.38
N PRO A 140 38.04 -16.56 15.43
CA PRO A 140 39.47 -16.29 15.31
C PRO A 140 40.19 -16.39 16.66
N VAL A 141 39.90 -17.45 17.42
CA VAL A 141 40.43 -17.67 18.76
C VAL A 141 41.30 -18.91 18.80
N TRP A 142 42.54 -18.75 19.30
CA TRP A 142 43.47 -19.83 19.57
C TRP A 142 43.57 -20.06 21.07
N LYS A 143 43.48 -21.33 21.48
CA LYS A 143 43.52 -21.76 22.87
C LYS A 143 44.61 -22.82 23.06
N SER A 144 45.28 -22.78 24.20
CA SER A 144 46.21 -23.83 24.61
C SER A 144 45.52 -25.19 24.73
N ASP A 145 46.17 -26.25 24.24
CA ASP A 145 45.74 -27.64 24.41
C ASP A 145 46.16 -28.26 25.76
N ASP A 146 46.95 -27.55 26.58
CA ASP A 146 47.30 -27.96 27.94
C ASP A 146 46.67 -27.02 29.00
N PRO A 147 45.76 -27.53 29.86
CA PRO A 147 45.13 -26.74 30.92
C PRO A 147 46.11 -26.25 32.01
N LYS A 148 47.33 -26.79 32.11
CA LYS A 148 48.37 -26.29 33.03
C LYS A 148 48.97 -24.95 32.57
N TYR A 149 48.93 -24.68 31.27
CA TYR A 149 49.42 -23.46 30.66
C TYR A 149 48.27 -22.78 29.90
N PRO A 150 47.22 -22.31 30.61
CA PRO A 150 46.03 -21.77 29.97
C PRO A 150 46.36 -20.44 29.30
N ARG A 151 46.16 -20.37 27.99
CA ARG A 151 46.31 -19.16 27.18
C ARG A 151 45.20 -19.09 26.14
N ILE A 152 44.71 -17.89 25.87
CA ILE A 152 43.76 -17.57 24.80
C ILE A 152 44.31 -16.37 24.04
N ASP A 153 44.43 -16.48 22.72
CA ASP A 153 44.79 -15.39 21.82
C ASP A 153 43.68 -15.18 20.79
N VAL A 154 43.38 -13.92 20.48
CA VAL A 154 42.39 -13.52 19.46
C VAL A 154 43.12 -12.78 18.35
N TYR A 155 42.88 -13.18 17.11
CA TYR A 155 43.45 -12.54 15.92
C TYR A 155 42.39 -11.66 15.26
N GLY A 156 42.76 -10.42 14.96
CA GLY A 156 41.82 -9.45 14.35
C GLY A 156 42.18 -9.03 12.94
N SER A 157 43.27 -9.56 12.36
CA SER A 157 43.70 -9.25 11.00
C SER A 157 44.60 -10.35 10.43
N ILE A 158 44.73 -10.40 9.10
CA ILE A 158 45.69 -11.27 8.43
C ILE A 158 47.10 -10.69 8.61
N LYS A 159 47.28 -9.43 8.24
CA LYS A 159 48.54 -8.67 8.33
C LYS A 159 48.52 -7.68 9.47
N LYS A 160 49.70 -7.36 10.03
CA LYS A 160 49.83 -6.38 11.11
C LYS A 160 49.56 -4.97 10.60
N VAL A 161 48.30 -4.55 10.69
CA VAL A 161 47.81 -3.24 10.24
C VAL A 161 47.33 -2.36 11.40
N LEU A 162 46.97 -2.96 12.54
CA LEU A 162 46.58 -2.25 13.75
C LEU A 162 47.59 -2.54 14.88
N PRO A 163 48.12 -1.53 15.59
CA PRO A 163 49.19 -1.70 16.57
C PRO A 163 48.86 -2.72 17.68
N ASP A 164 47.64 -2.63 18.22
CA ASP A 164 47.20 -3.41 19.38
C ASP A 164 46.44 -4.70 19.00
N VAL A 165 46.34 -5.00 17.71
CA VAL A 165 45.65 -6.20 17.21
C VAL A 165 46.68 -7.20 16.71
N ARG A 166 46.61 -8.43 17.22
CA ARG A 166 47.45 -9.52 16.75
C ARG A 166 47.04 -9.94 15.34
N ALA A 167 48.03 -10.11 14.46
CA ALA A 167 47.83 -10.53 13.08
C ALA A 167 48.27 -11.99 12.88
N LEU A 168 47.56 -12.72 12.03
CA LEU A 168 47.82 -14.13 11.82
C LEU A 168 49.22 -14.36 11.21
N GLU A 169 49.64 -13.51 10.27
CA GLU A 169 50.96 -13.65 9.61
C GLU A 169 52.14 -13.44 10.58
N GLU A 170 51.94 -12.78 11.73
CA GLU A 170 52.99 -12.63 12.76
C GLU A 170 53.43 -13.98 13.35
N ASP A 171 52.52 -14.97 13.38
CA ASP A 171 52.77 -16.28 14.00
C ASP A 171 52.81 -17.45 13.01
N PHE A 172 52.11 -17.35 11.88
CA PHE A 172 51.93 -18.46 10.94
C PHE A 172 52.55 -18.22 9.56
N GLY A 173 53.07 -17.00 9.30
CA GLY A 173 53.49 -16.60 7.96
C GLY A 173 52.30 -16.36 7.02
N PRO A 174 52.53 -16.22 5.70
CA PRO A 174 51.47 -15.94 4.72
C PRO A 174 50.33 -16.96 4.74
N ILE A 175 49.09 -16.49 4.62
CA ILE A 175 47.88 -17.32 4.67
C ILE A 175 47.03 -17.07 3.42
N ASP A 176 46.70 -18.15 2.72
CA ASP A 176 45.93 -18.09 1.47
C ASP A 176 44.41 -18.28 1.68
N ASP A 177 43.99 -19.09 2.66
CA ASP A 177 42.58 -19.39 2.92
C ASP A 177 42.27 -19.38 4.42
N LEU A 178 41.27 -18.59 4.79
CA LEU A 178 40.77 -18.44 6.15
C LEU A 178 39.63 -19.41 6.49
N HIS A 179 39.16 -20.23 5.55
CA HIS A 179 38.05 -21.14 5.80
C HIS A 179 38.53 -22.46 6.43
N ARG A 180 37.57 -23.15 7.05
CA ARG A 180 37.76 -24.56 7.42
C ARG A 180 37.80 -25.42 6.15
N PRO A 181 38.67 -26.45 6.08
CA PRO A 181 39.53 -26.95 7.17
C PRO A 181 40.88 -26.23 7.30
N TYR A 182 41.31 -25.44 6.30
CA TYR A 182 42.69 -24.95 6.19
C TYR A 182 43.15 -24.10 7.39
N ILE A 183 42.28 -23.23 7.90
CA ILE A 183 42.59 -22.40 9.06
C ILE A 183 42.79 -23.21 10.36
N ASP A 184 42.28 -24.46 10.42
CA ASP A 184 42.42 -25.34 11.59
C ASP A 184 43.86 -25.89 11.72
N ASP A 185 44.63 -25.89 10.62
CA ASP A 185 46.03 -26.37 10.59
C ASP A 185 47.04 -25.34 11.10
N LEU A 186 46.60 -24.09 11.33
CA LEU A 186 47.44 -23.02 11.87
C LEU A 186 47.68 -23.27 13.38
N VAL A 187 48.80 -23.89 13.72
CA VAL A 187 49.14 -24.30 15.08
C VAL A 187 50.55 -23.83 15.43
N ARG A 188 50.73 -23.24 16.63
CA ARG A 188 52.03 -22.73 17.10
C ARG A 188 52.32 -23.15 18.54
N PRO A 189 53.59 -23.24 18.99
CA PRO A 189 53.91 -23.51 20.39
C PRO A 189 53.29 -22.47 21.34
N ASN A 190 52.86 -22.92 22.52
CA ASN A 190 52.37 -22.03 23.57
C ASN A 190 53.56 -21.28 24.20
N PRO A 191 53.60 -19.93 24.13
CA PRO A 191 54.71 -19.14 24.67
C PRO A 191 54.75 -19.17 26.21
N ASP A 192 53.66 -19.54 26.87
CA ASP A 192 53.57 -19.57 28.34
C ASP A 192 54.06 -20.91 28.92
N ASP A 193 54.39 -21.89 28.07
CA ASP A 193 54.93 -23.20 28.45
C ASP A 193 56.45 -23.26 28.22
N PRO A 194 57.27 -23.18 29.29
CA PRO A 194 58.73 -23.24 29.17
C PRO A 194 59.26 -24.56 28.60
N SER A 195 58.45 -25.63 28.60
CA SER A 195 58.83 -26.93 28.03
C SER A 195 58.63 -26.99 26.51
N GLY A 196 57.86 -26.05 25.95
CA GLY A 196 57.54 -25.99 24.53
C GLY A 196 56.67 -27.14 24.02
N LYS A 197 55.97 -27.86 24.91
CA LYS A 197 55.19 -29.06 24.54
C LYS A 197 53.74 -28.77 24.24
N SER A 198 53.15 -27.79 24.92
CA SER A 198 51.77 -27.37 24.67
C SER A 198 51.69 -26.48 23.42
N MET A 199 50.57 -26.59 22.71
CA MET A 199 50.33 -25.89 21.44
C MET A 199 49.10 -24.98 21.55
N MET A 200 49.14 -23.85 20.86
CA MET A 200 48.00 -22.99 20.61
C MET A 200 47.26 -23.48 19.36
N ARG A 201 45.99 -23.84 19.51
CA ARG A 201 45.13 -24.35 18.44
C ARG A 201 43.88 -23.51 18.32
N ARG A 202 43.39 -23.28 17.09
CA ARG A 202 42.12 -22.61 16.86
C ARG A 202 40.99 -23.40 17.53
N VAL A 203 40.02 -22.72 18.13
CA VAL A 203 38.77 -23.37 18.54
C VAL A 203 38.05 -23.88 17.29
N PRO A 204 37.41 -25.06 17.28
CA PRO A 204 36.83 -25.64 16.05
C PRO A 204 35.58 -24.89 15.56
N ASP A 205 35.00 -24.03 16.40
CA ASP A 205 33.73 -23.36 16.16
C ASP A 205 33.79 -22.38 14.98
N VAL A 206 32.65 -22.23 14.30
CA VAL A 206 32.38 -21.14 13.35
C VAL A 206 31.38 -20.16 13.97
N LEU A 207 31.33 -18.93 13.46
CA LEU A 207 30.41 -17.90 13.91
C LEU A 207 28.97 -18.23 13.48
N ASP A 208 28.03 -17.70 14.25
CA ASP A 208 26.61 -17.69 13.92
C ASP A 208 26.37 -16.90 12.63
N CYS A 209 25.54 -17.41 11.72
CA CYS A 209 25.31 -16.72 10.43
C CYS A 209 24.67 -15.33 10.62
N TRP A 210 23.97 -15.12 11.76
CA TRP A 210 23.46 -13.80 12.12
C TRP A 210 24.57 -12.81 12.49
N PHE A 211 25.72 -13.27 12.99
CA PHE A 211 26.90 -12.43 13.21
C PHE A 211 27.46 -11.92 11.88
N GLU A 212 27.53 -12.78 10.87
CA GLU A 212 27.94 -12.39 9.52
C GLU A 212 26.96 -11.36 8.93
N SER A 213 25.65 -11.64 8.95
CA SER A 213 24.66 -10.71 8.41
C SER A 213 24.60 -9.38 9.17
N GLY A 214 24.76 -9.40 10.50
CA GLY A 214 24.76 -8.18 11.31
C GLY A 214 26.03 -7.35 11.12
N SER A 215 27.09 -7.97 10.61
CA SER A 215 28.36 -7.30 10.29
C SER A 215 28.37 -6.66 8.89
N MET A 216 27.33 -6.90 8.08
CA MET A 216 27.19 -6.40 6.70
C MET A 216 27.53 -4.91 6.54
N PRO A 217 27.08 -3.97 7.40
CA PRO A 217 27.31 -2.54 7.19
C PRO A 217 28.78 -2.17 6.98
N PHE A 218 29.69 -2.76 7.77
CA PHE A 218 31.12 -2.48 7.74
C PHE A 218 31.92 -3.55 7.01
N ALA A 219 31.48 -4.82 7.04
CA ALA A 219 32.17 -5.92 6.39
C ALA A 219 32.15 -5.81 4.85
N GLN A 220 31.06 -5.29 4.27
CA GLN A 220 30.93 -5.18 2.81
C GLN A 220 31.98 -4.26 2.15
N VAL A 221 32.54 -3.33 2.93
CA VAL A 221 33.54 -2.35 2.47
C VAL A 221 34.94 -2.61 3.04
N HIS A 222 35.15 -3.77 3.68
CA HIS A 222 36.44 -4.16 4.27
C HIS A 222 36.95 -3.20 5.39
N TYR A 223 36.01 -2.55 6.09
CA TYR A 223 36.31 -1.73 7.27
C TYR A 223 36.84 -2.62 8.42
N PRO A 224 37.81 -2.15 9.23
CA PRO A 224 38.42 -0.81 9.24
C PRO A 224 39.67 -0.67 8.35
N PHE A 225 39.97 -1.67 7.53
CA PHE A 225 41.24 -1.73 6.78
C PHE A 225 41.21 -0.85 5.53
N GLU A 226 40.06 -0.78 4.86
CA GLU A 226 39.84 -0.02 3.62
C GLU A 226 38.49 0.71 3.68
N ASN A 227 38.30 1.70 2.78
CA ASN A 227 37.04 2.43 2.57
C ASN A 227 36.44 3.03 3.85
N LYS A 228 37.30 3.53 4.73
CA LYS A 228 36.89 4.08 6.03
C LYS A 228 35.97 5.27 5.87
N GLU A 229 36.33 6.23 5.03
CA GLU A 229 35.54 7.44 4.76
C GLU A 229 34.19 7.06 4.16
N LEU A 230 34.16 6.09 3.22
CA LEU A 230 32.92 5.59 2.63
C LEU A 230 31.99 4.98 3.69
N PHE A 231 32.51 4.21 4.64
CA PHE A 231 31.70 3.69 5.74
C PHE A 231 31.19 4.82 6.65
N GLU A 232 32.07 5.71 7.07
CA GLU A 232 31.74 6.77 8.03
C GLU A 232 30.77 7.82 7.46
N GLU A 233 30.78 8.05 6.15
CA GLU A 233 29.83 8.95 5.46
C GLU A 233 28.45 8.31 5.22
N ASN A 234 28.35 6.98 5.17
CA ASN A 234 27.12 6.24 4.82
C ASN A 234 26.53 5.43 6.00
N PHE A 235 27.10 5.58 7.21
CA PHE A 235 26.62 4.92 8.41
C PHE A 235 26.19 5.96 9.46
N PRO A 236 24.96 5.88 10.00
CA PRO A 236 23.94 4.84 9.78
C PRO A 236 23.29 4.89 8.39
N ALA A 237 22.67 3.78 7.96
CA ALA A 237 21.93 3.73 6.70
C ALA A 237 20.61 4.52 6.79
N ASP A 238 20.21 5.25 5.75
CA ASP A 238 18.97 6.04 5.78
C ASP A 238 17.70 5.19 5.91
N PHE A 239 17.67 4.03 5.23
CA PHE A 239 16.48 3.22 5.11
C PHE A 239 16.78 1.72 5.00
N ILE A 240 15.94 0.91 5.63
CA ILE A 240 15.92 -0.54 5.50
C ILE A 240 14.46 -1.04 5.45
N THR A 241 14.23 -2.16 4.76
CA THR A 241 12.92 -2.82 4.82
C THR A 241 13.06 -4.33 4.80
N GLU A 242 12.42 -4.99 5.76
CA GLU A 242 12.34 -6.45 5.81
C GLU A 242 11.10 -6.90 6.59
N TYR A 243 10.85 -8.21 6.52
CA TYR A 243 9.75 -8.87 7.21
C TYR A 243 9.78 -8.63 8.72
N ILE A 244 8.63 -8.36 9.35
CA ILE A 244 8.50 -8.04 10.78
C ILE A 244 9.17 -9.04 11.75
N ALA A 245 9.34 -10.32 11.36
CA ALA A 245 10.07 -11.28 12.20
C ALA A 245 11.58 -11.00 12.30
N GLN A 246 12.15 -10.14 11.44
CA GLN A 246 13.55 -9.70 11.54
C GLN A 246 13.83 -8.86 12.79
N THR A 247 12.79 -8.41 13.50
CA THR A 247 12.90 -7.87 14.87
C THR A 247 13.60 -8.81 15.85
N ARG A 248 13.63 -10.12 15.56
CA ARG A 248 14.38 -11.14 16.33
C ARG A 248 15.56 -11.75 15.57
N GLY A 249 15.78 -11.31 14.33
CA GLY A 249 16.82 -11.79 13.43
C GLY A 249 17.76 -10.66 13.07
N TRP A 250 17.73 -10.23 11.81
CA TRP A 250 18.71 -9.31 11.26
C TRP A 250 18.74 -7.95 11.95
N PHE A 251 17.59 -7.29 12.13
CA PHE A 251 17.50 -5.99 12.80
C PHE A 251 18.10 -6.05 14.20
N TYR A 252 17.80 -7.12 14.94
CA TYR A 252 18.35 -7.35 16.25
C TYR A 252 19.89 -7.44 16.22
N THR A 253 20.45 -8.25 15.31
CA THR A 253 21.90 -8.42 15.24
C THR A 253 22.64 -7.18 14.72
N LEU A 254 22.03 -6.41 13.81
CA LEU A 254 22.52 -5.09 13.41
C LEU A 254 22.60 -4.18 14.64
N PHE A 255 21.55 -4.11 15.46
CA PHE A 255 21.54 -3.28 16.67
C PHE A 255 22.61 -3.70 17.67
N VAL A 256 22.79 -5.00 17.91
CA VAL A 256 23.80 -5.50 18.86
C VAL A 256 25.21 -5.09 18.43
N LEU A 257 25.57 -5.34 17.17
CA LEU A 257 26.91 -5.04 16.66
C LEU A 257 27.13 -3.54 16.50
N SER A 258 26.14 -2.82 15.98
CA SER A 258 26.18 -1.37 15.83
C SER A 258 26.37 -0.66 17.17
N THR A 259 25.61 -1.05 18.18
CA THR A 259 25.73 -0.49 19.54
C THR A 259 27.05 -0.88 20.18
N GLY A 260 27.47 -2.14 20.04
CA GLY A 260 28.69 -2.64 20.67
C GLY A 260 29.98 -2.08 20.08
N ILE A 261 30.00 -1.75 18.78
CA ILE A 261 31.21 -1.32 18.07
C ILE A 261 31.23 0.20 17.86
N PHE A 262 30.08 0.80 17.52
CA PHE A 262 30.00 2.20 17.09
C PHE A 262 29.16 3.11 18.01
N ASP A 263 28.49 2.53 19.01
CA ASP A 263 27.57 3.25 19.91
C ASP A 263 26.47 4.06 19.18
N GLN A 264 26.00 3.53 18.04
CA GLN A 264 25.03 4.17 17.15
C GLN A 264 23.93 3.19 16.75
N HIS A 265 22.75 3.66 16.33
CA HIS A 265 21.75 2.79 15.70
C HIS A 265 22.19 2.44 14.27
N PRO A 266 21.86 1.25 13.73
CA PRO A 266 22.35 0.82 12.42
C PRO A 266 21.68 1.51 11.22
N PHE A 267 20.51 2.11 11.41
CA PHE A 267 19.72 2.76 10.36
C PHE A 267 18.80 3.85 10.94
N GLU A 268 18.43 4.85 10.12
CA GLU A 268 17.53 5.96 10.47
C GLU A 268 16.06 5.55 10.41
N SER A 269 15.63 4.91 9.31
CA SER A 269 14.25 4.46 9.09
C SER A 269 14.15 2.96 8.76
N CYS A 270 13.10 2.30 9.25
CA CYS A 270 12.85 0.88 9.00
C CYS A 270 11.39 0.56 8.73
N ILE A 271 11.06 0.10 7.51
CA ILE A 271 9.77 -0.52 7.21
C ILE A 271 9.79 -2.01 7.56
N CYS A 272 9.06 -2.36 8.60
CA CYS A 272 8.75 -3.75 8.96
C CYS A 272 7.51 -4.22 8.21
N HIS A 273 7.70 -4.84 7.04
CA HIS A 273 6.57 -5.31 6.25
C HIS A 273 5.92 -6.56 6.86
N GLY A 274 4.64 -6.77 6.59
CA GLY A 274 3.85 -7.89 7.14
C GLY A 274 4.02 -9.19 6.38
N VAL A 275 3.06 -10.11 6.52
CA VAL A 275 3.12 -11.45 5.92
C VAL A 275 2.19 -11.54 4.71
N ILE A 276 2.65 -12.20 3.64
CA ILE A 276 1.77 -12.67 2.56
C ILE A 276 1.28 -14.08 2.92
N LEU A 277 -0.03 -14.24 2.95
CA LEU A 277 -0.75 -15.44 3.33
C LEU A 277 -1.57 -15.95 2.14
N ASP A 278 -1.88 -17.25 2.12
CA ASP A 278 -2.92 -17.77 1.24
C ASP A 278 -4.32 -17.33 1.71
N ILE A 279 -5.35 -17.61 0.91
CA ILE A 279 -6.75 -17.27 1.22
C ILE A 279 -7.29 -17.98 2.47
N GLN A 280 -6.63 -19.03 2.98
CA GLN A 280 -6.94 -19.69 4.24
C GLN A 280 -6.17 -19.09 5.43
N GLY A 281 -5.33 -18.07 5.21
CA GLY A 281 -4.54 -17.41 6.23
C GLY A 281 -3.26 -18.17 6.61
N GLN A 282 -2.84 -19.16 5.82
CA GLN A 282 -1.56 -19.84 6.06
C GLN A 282 -0.42 -19.12 5.35
N LYS A 283 0.74 -19.09 5.99
CA LYS A 283 1.94 -18.49 5.40
C LYS A 283 2.32 -19.23 4.12
N LEU A 284 2.64 -18.45 3.08
CA LEU A 284 3.14 -19.00 1.82
C LEU A 284 4.44 -19.77 2.05
N SER A 285 4.52 -21.00 1.56
CA SER A 285 5.73 -21.82 1.67
C SER A 285 5.87 -22.81 0.52
N LYS A 286 7.12 -23.11 0.15
CA LYS A 286 7.45 -24.15 -0.84
C LYS A 286 6.96 -25.53 -0.41
N ARG A 287 6.97 -25.83 0.89
CA ARG A 287 6.51 -27.12 1.45
C ARG A 287 5.01 -27.34 1.25
N LEU A 288 4.22 -26.28 1.40
CA LEU A 288 2.75 -26.34 1.23
C LEU A 288 2.33 -26.15 -0.23
N ASN A 289 3.25 -25.71 -1.10
CA ASN A 289 2.98 -25.39 -2.51
C ASN A 289 1.76 -24.47 -2.68
N ASN A 290 1.59 -23.51 -1.77
CA ASN A 290 0.42 -22.64 -1.68
C ASN A 290 0.68 -21.22 -2.22
N TYR A 291 1.81 -20.99 -2.89
CA TYR A 291 2.22 -19.69 -3.43
C TYR A 291 2.02 -19.61 -4.95
N LEU A 292 1.75 -18.39 -5.43
CA LEU A 292 1.72 -18.08 -6.85
C LEU A 292 3.16 -17.87 -7.35
N ASP A 293 3.56 -18.55 -8.43
CA ASP A 293 4.90 -18.40 -9.00
C ASP A 293 5.11 -16.97 -9.52
N PRO A 294 6.12 -16.22 -9.04
CA PRO A 294 6.40 -14.87 -9.51
C PRO A 294 6.57 -14.76 -11.04
N MET A 295 7.13 -15.78 -11.70
CA MET A 295 7.30 -15.76 -13.15
C MET A 295 5.96 -15.83 -13.88
N GLU A 296 5.03 -16.64 -13.38
CA GLU A 296 3.68 -16.72 -13.92
C GLU A 296 2.92 -15.41 -13.72
N VAL A 297 3.14 -14.73 -12.59
CA VAL A 297 2.59 -13.38 -12.34
C VAL A 297 3.10 -12.39 -13.38
N PHE A 298 4.41 -12.39 -13.66
CA PHE A 298 5.00 -11.46 -14.63
C PHE A 298 4.45 -11.67 -16.04
N GLU A 299 4.32 -12.93 -16.48
CA GLU A 299 3.75 -13.26 -17.79
C GLU A 299 2.27 -12.87 -17.91
N ARG A 300 1.47 -13.13 -16.87
CA ARG A 300 0.01 -12.92 -16.90
C ARG A 300 -0.40 -11.47 -16.64
N PHE A 301 0.31 -10.78 -15.73
CA PHE A 301 -0.14 -9.49 -15.19
C PHE A 301 0.90 -8.36 -15.27
N GLY A 302 2.17 -8.69 -15.54
CA GLY A 302 3.27 -7.74 -15.55
C GLY A 302 3.80 -7.39 -14.15
N ALA A 303 5.07 -6.96 -14.10
CA ALA A 303 5.77 -6.64 -12.85
C ALA A 303 5.17 -5.41 -12.13
N ASP A 304 4.73 -4.39 -12.88
CA ASP A 304 4.10 -3.18 -12.33
C ASP A 304 2.85 -3.48 -11.51
N SER A 305 2.03 -4.43 -11.98
CA SER A 305 0.80 -4.83 -11.28
C SER A 305 1.12 -5.47 -9.93
N LEU A 306 2.13 -6.34 -9.87
CA LEU A 306 2.58 -6.95 -8.61
C LEU A 306 3.17 -5.91 -7.66
N ARG A 307 4.06 -5.04 -8.18
CA ARG A 307 4.73 -4.00 -7.40
C ARG A 307 3.72 -3.04 -6.78
N PHE A 308 2.80 -2.51 -7.59
CA PHE A 308 1.78 -1.57 -7.11
C PHE A 308 0.79 -2.25 -6.13
N MET A 309 0.46 -3.54 -6.35
CA MET A 309 -0.35 -4.30 -5.41
C MET A 309 0.31 -4.39 -4.03
N LEU A 310 1.61 -4.74 -3.98
CA LEU A 310 2.34 -4.83 -2.71
C LEU A 310 2.41 -3.46 -2.01
N LEU A 311 2.78 -2.41 -2.75
CA LEU A 311 2.92 -1.05 -2.21
C LEU A 311 1.60 -0.47 -1.67
N SER A 312 0.48 -0.72 -2.36
CA SER A 312 -0.85 -0.24 -1.96
C SER A 312 -1.55 -1.11 -0.90
N SER A 313 -1.01 -2.29 -0.59
CA SER A 313 -1.63 -3.23 0.36
C SER A 313 -1.17 -3.04 1.81
N SER A 314 -1.85 -3.70 2.75
CA SER A 314 -1.47 -3.75 4.18
C SER A 314 -0.05 -4.24 4.46
N VAL A 315 0.56 -4.98 3.54
CA VAL A 315 1.89 -5.56 3.74
C VAL A 315 2.96 -4.49 3.93
N SER A 316 2.86 -3.35 3.24
CA SER A 316 3.84 -2.25 3.31
C SER A 316 3.88 -1.57 4.68
N THR A 317 2.88 -1.79 5.53
CA THR A 317 2.79 -1.20 6.88
C THR A 317 2.66 -2.27 7.97
N GLY A 318 3.28 -3.43 7.78
CA GLY A 318 3.34 -4.49 8.80
C GLY A 318 2.09 -5.38 8.95
N GLY A 319 1.04 -5.16 8.14
CA GLY A 319 -0.18 -5.96 8.17
C GLY A 319 -0.13 -7.16 7.21
N ASP A 320 -1.06 -8.10 7.37
CA ASP A 320 -1.11 -9.27 6.50
C ASP A 320 -1.85 -8.98 5.19
N LEU A 321 -1.46 -9.68 4.12
CA LEU A 321 -2.10 -9.66 2.81
C LEU A 321 -2.49 -11.08 2.42
N LEU A 322 -3.78 -11.29 2.11
CA LEU A 322 -4.28 -12.54 1.56
C LEU A 322 -4.10 -12.52 0.03
N LEU A 323 -3.47 -13.56 -0.51
CA LEU A 323 -3.26 -13.73 -1.94
C LEU A 323 -3.92 -15.03 -2.42
N ASP A 324 -4.73 -14.92 -3.45
CA ASP A 324 -5.31 -16.06 -4.15
C ASP A 324 -4.34 -16.62 -5.20
N GLN A 325 -4.42 -17.92 -5.46
CA GLN A 325 -3.58 -18.59 -6.47
C GLN A 325 -3.89 -18.15 -7.90
N ASP A 326 -5.08 -17.59 -8.15
CA ASP A 326 -5.44 -17.09 -9.48
C ASP A 326 -4.90 -15.67 -9.75
N GLY A 327 -4.34 -15.00 -8.73
CA GLY A 327 -3.81 -13.64 -8.77
C GLY A 327 -4.88 -12.59 -9.04
N GLN A 328 -6.11 -12.78 -8.57
CA GLN A 328 -7.23 -11.88 -8.85
C GLN A 328 -6.97 -10.45 -8.35
N VAL A 329 -6.37 -10.28 -7.18
CA VAL A 329 -6.02 -8.94 -6.65
C VAL A 329 -5.00 -8.25 -7.56
N ILE A 330 -4.04 -8.99 -8.12
CA ILE A 330 -3.05 -8.46 -9.07
C ILE A 330 -3.72 -8.09 -10.40
N ARG A 331 -4.64 -8.93 -10.88
CA ARG A 331 -5.46 -8.65 -12.07
C ARG A 331 -6.27 -7.37 -11.92
N ASP A 332 -6.81 -7.11 -10.72
CA ASP A 332 -7.58 -5.91 -10.45
C ASP A 332 -6.70 -4.65 -10.52
N VAL A 333 -5.46 -4.71 -10.05
CA VAL A 333 -4.49 -3.62 -10.23
C VAL A 333 -4.17 -3.39 -11.70
N LEU A 334 -3.91 -4.45 -12.48
CA LEU A 334 -3.73 -4.35 -13.93
C LEU A 334 -4.91 -3.64 -14.60
N LYS A 335 -6.14 -4.04 -14.24
CA LYS A 335 -7.37 -3.53 -14.85
C LYS A 335 -7.71 -2.10 -14.44
N ASN A 336 -7.51 -1.76 -13.17
CA ASN A 336 -8.02 -0.52 -12.57
C ASN A 336 -6.94 0.57 -12.44
N VAL A 337 -5.65 0.21 -12.56
CA VAL A 337 -4.54 1.17 -12.43
C VAL A 337 -3.73 1.21 -13.73
N VAL A 338 -3.06 0.11 -14.09
CA VAL A 338 -2.12 0.07 -15.21
C VAL A 338 -2.83 0.35 -16.55
N LYS A 339 -3.95 -0.33 -16.83
CA LYS A 339 -4.71 -0.12 -18.08
C LYS A 339 -5.25 1.31 -18.23
N PRO A 340 -5.89 1.94 -17.23
CA PRO A 340 -6.29 3.34 -17.33
C PRO A 340 -5.15 4.32 -17.62
N ILE A 341 -3.97 4.09 -17.04
CA ILE A 341 -2.77 4.91 -17.33
C ILE A 341 -2.32 4.68 -18.79
N TRP A 342 -2.28 3.43 -19.26
CA TRP A 342 -1.95 3.15 -20.65
C TRP A 342 -2.98 3.74 -21.63
N ASN A 343 -4.27 3.70 -21.27
CA ASN A 343 -5.35 4.22 -22.10
C ASN A 343 -5.28 5.74 -22.27
N SER A 344 -4.82 6.50 -21.27
CA SER A 344 -4.65 7.95 -21.42
C SER A 344 -3.51 8.29 -22.39
N TYR A 345 -2.39 7.56 -22.32
CA TYR A 345 -1.28 7.65 -23.28
C TYR A 345 -1.69 7.23 -24.70
N SER A 346 -2.38 6.08 -24.82
CA SER A 346 -2.89 5.57 -26.10
C SER A 346 -3.89 6.54 -26.73
N PHE A 347 -4.81 7.10 -25.93
CA PHE A 347 -5.72 8.15 -26.39
C PHE A 347 -4.93 9.33 -26.95
N PHE A 348 -3.99 9.89 -26.19
CA PHE A 348 -3.20 11.04 -26.62
C PHE A 348 -2.47 10.78 -27.95
N THR A 349 -1.73 9.67 -28.04
CA THR A 349 -0.91 9.35 -29.22
C THR A 349 -1.73 9.10 -30.48
N VAL A 350 -2.87 8.42 -30.37
CA VAL A 350 -3.76 8.17 -31.52
C VAL A 350 -4.22 9.49 -32.15
N TYR A 351 -4.73 10.43 -31.34
CA TYR A 351 -5.26 11.68 -31.88
C TYR A 351 -4.15 12.67 -32.27
N ALA A 352 -3.09 12.79 -31.49
CA ALA A 352 -1.97 13.67 -31.81
C ALA A 352 -1.32 13.30 -33.15
N ASN A 353 -1.14 11.99 -33.41
CA ASN A 353 -0.62 11.49 -34.67
C ASN A 353 -1.60 11.69 -35.84
N ALA A 354 -2.89 11.44 -35.62
CA ALA A 354 -3.93 11.66 -36.64
C ALA A 354 -3.98 13.14 -37.07
N ASP A 355 -3.88 14.07 -36.13
CA ASP A 355 -3.87 15.50 -36.40
C ASP A 355 -2.49 16.04 -36.81
N LYS A 356 -1.42 15.25 -36.67
CA LYS A 356 -0.02 15.66 -36.86
C LYS A 356 0.33 16.89 -36.01
N ILE A 357 -0.07 16.86 -34.74
CA ILE A 357 0.21 17.93 -33.76
C ILE A 357 1.35 17.49 -32.87
N ARG A 358 2.37 18.34 -32.74
CA ARG A 358 3.43 18.21 -31.74
C ARG A 358 3.07 19.08 -30.55
N ALA A 359 2.70 18.45 -29.44
CA ALA A 359 2.41 19.15 -28.19
C ALA A 359 3.71 19.61 -27.52
N ARG A 360 3.58 20.54 -26.57
CA ARG A 360 4.67 21.02 -25.72
C ARG A 360 4.26 20.99 -24.25
N VAL A 361 5.24 20.86 -23.36
CA VAL A 361 5.05 21.04 -21.92
C VAL A 361 4.74 22.53 -21.66
N LEU A 362 3.76 22.80 -20.81
CA LEU A 362 3.39 24.14 -20.37
C LEU A 362 4.17 24.52 -19.10
N ASP A 363 4.46 25.80 -18.93
CA ASP A 363 5.15 26.35 -17.74
C ASP A 363 4.17 27.04 -16.76
N SER A 364 2.98 27.41 -17.24
CA SER A 364 1.92 28.07 -16.46
C SER A 364 0.55 27.63 -16.96
N LEU A 365 -0.44 27.75 -16.07
CA LEU A 365 -1.87 27.60 -16.40
C LEU A 365 -2.44 28.88 -17.05
N ASP A 366 -1.70 29.99 -17.00
CA ASP A 366 -2.11 31.26 -17.60
C ASP A 366 -2.22 31.15 -19.12
N GLY A 367 -3.23 31.81 -19.68
CA GLY A 367 -3.52 31.77 -21.13
C GLY A 367 -4.38 30.58 -21.57
N LEU A 368 -4.62 29.60 -20.69
CA LEU A 368 -5.64 28.58 -20.92
C LEU A 368 -7.04 29.17 -20.70
N ASN A 369 -7.96 28.92 -21.64
CA ASN A 369 -9.33 29.41 -21.54
C ASN A 369 -10.29 28.40 -20.90
N ASN A 370 -9.98 27.10 -20.98
CA ASN A 370 -10.90 26.04 -20.56
C ASN A 370 -10.71 25.68 -19.08
N ILE A 371 -11.81 25.72 -18.31
CA ILE A 371 -11.81 25.36 -16.87
C ILE A 371 -11.31 23.94 -16.61
N MET A 372 -11.55 22.99 -17.54
CA MET A 372 -11.12 21.59 -17.39
C MET A 372 -9.61 21.45 -17.54
N ASP A 373 -8.98 22.26 -18.39
CA ASP A 373 -7.53 22.24 -18.58
C ASP A 373 -6.81 22.80 -17.36
N LYS A 374 -7.29 23.95 -16.85
CA LYS A 374 -6.80 24.52 -15.59
C LYS A 374 -6.98 23.55 -14.42
N TYR A 375 -8.13 22.88 -14.38
CA TYR A 375 -8.45 21.90 -13.35
C TYR A 375 -7.48 20.71 -13.36
N ILE A 376 -7.31 20.02 -14.49
CA ILE A 376 -6.49 18.81 -14.51
C ILE A 376 -5.00 19.11 -14.26
N LEU A 377 -4.49 20.27 -14.67
CA LEU A 377 -3.13 20.69 -14.38
C LEU A 377 -2.94 21.02 -12.89
N HIS A 378 -3.91 21.72 -12.29
CA HIS A 378 -3.92 21.93 -10.84
C HIS A 378 -3.91 20.59 -10.09
N GLU A 379 -4.80 19.66 -10.46
CA GLU A 379 -4.85 18.33 -9.83
C GLU A 379 -3.58 17.52 -10.05
N CYS A 380 -2.87 17.72 -11.16
CA CYS A 380 -1.59 17.09 -11.42
C CYS A 380 -0.50 17.61 -10.46
N MET A 381 -0.44 18.93 -10.21
CA MET A 381 0.46 19.49 -9.21
C MET A 381 0.05 19.11 -7.79
N HIS A 382 -1.25 19.02 -7.51
CA HIS A 382 -1.73 18.49 -6.23
C HIS A 382 -1.32 17.03 -6.04
N LEU A 383 -1.35 16.20 -7.10
CA LEU A 383 -0.82 14.84 -7.05
C LEU A 383 0.69 14.84 -6.73
N VAL A 384 1.48 15.68 -7.41
CA VAL A 384 2.93 15.82 -7.15
C VAL A 384 3.16 16.10 -5.67
N GLN A 385 2.47 17.11 -5.11
CA GLN A 385 2.57 17.47 -3.71
C GLN A 385 2.13 16.32 -2.79
N SER A 386 0.99 15.67 -3.09
CA SER A 386 0.43 14.60 -2.26
C SER A 386 1.35 13.39 -2.19
N VAL A 387 1.96 12.99 -3.32
CA VAL A 387 2.92 11.87 -3.37
C VAL A 387 4.22 12.25 -2.66
N LEU A 388 4.73 13.47 -2.89
CA LEU A 388 5.94 13.96 -2.22
C LEU A 388 5.75 14.01 -0.70
N SER A 389 4.66 14.61 -0.21
CA SER A 389 4.34 14.68 1.23
C SER A 389 4.09 13.31 1.86
N ALA A 390 3.67 12.31 1.09
CA ALA A 390 3.51 10.95 1.58
C ALA A 390 4.85 10.19 1.64
N MET A 391 5.77 10.48 0.72
CA MET A 391 7.08 9.84 0.68
C MET A 391 8.08 10.49 1.65
N GLU A 392 8.03 11.81 1.80
CA GLU A 392 8.94 12.61 2.60
C GLU A 392 8.30 13.14 3.88
N SER A 393 9.14 13.49 4.87
CA SER A 393 8.70 14.09 6.15
C SER A 393 8.40 15.59 5.98
N ILE A 394 7.42 15.93 5.15
CA ILE A 394 7.00 17.32 4.89
C ILE A 394 5.82 17.67 5.81
N GLU A 395 5.82 18.89 6.36
CA GLU A 395 4.69 19.46 7.14
C GLU A 395 4.30 18.70 8.43
N GLY A 396 5.19 17.86 8.97
CA GLY A 396 4.95 17.11 10.21
C GLY A 396 4.19 15.79 10.00
N HIS A 397 4.12 15.30 8.77
CA HIS A 397 3.67 13.94 8.46
C HIS A 397 4.81 12.92 8.64
N ASP A 398 4.45 11.70 9.03
CA ASP A 398 5.39 10.58 9.10
C ASP A 398 5.83 10.20 7.67
N PRO A 399 7.15 10.14 7.38
CA PRO A 399 7.64 9.81 6.05
C PRO A 399 7.30 8.36 5.68
N TYR A 400 7.37 8.07 4.38
CA TYR A 400 7.14 6.73 3.80
C TYR A 400 5.70 6.17 3.95
N ASP A 401 4.65 7.00 3.92
CA ASP A 401 3.27 6.54 3.73
C ASP A 401 3.00 6.16 2.26
N ILE A 402 3.58 5.03 1.86
CA ILE A 402 3.52 4.51 0.49
C ILE A 402 2.06 4.23 0.05
N LYS A 403 1.17 3.87 0.98
CA LYS A 403 -0.24 3.61 0.67
C LYS A 403 -0.99 4.89 0.32
N LEU A 404 -0.73 5.96 1.06
CA LEU A 404 -1.32 7.26 0.77
C LEU A 404 -0.89 7.75 -0.61
N ALA A 405 0.40 7.61 -0.96
CA ALA A 405 0.90 7.90 -2.30
C ALA A 405 0.20 7.08 -3.39
N CYS A 406 0.06 5.75 -3.20
CA CYS A 406 -0.67 4.90 -4.13
C CYS A 406 -2.14 5.32 -4.28
N THR A 407 -2.79 5.71 -3.19
CA THR A 407 -4.18 6.18 -3.19
C THR A 407 -4.33 7.46 -4.00
N ALA A 408 -3.42 8.42 -3.84
CA ALA A 408 -3.40 9.66 -4.60
C ALA A 408 -3.23 9.40 -6.11
N ILE A 409 -2.35 8.47 -6.50
CA ILE A 409 -2.14 8.05 -7.90
C ILE A 409 -3.43 7.49 -8.51
N VAL A 410 -4.13 6.60 -7.79
CA VAL A 410 -5.39 6.00 -8.27
C VAL A 410 -6.48 7.08 -8.43
N GLN A 411 -6.63 7.96 -7.43
CA GLN A 411 -7.61 9.05 -7.48
C GLN A 411 -7.35 10.02 -8.63
N PHE A 412 -6.09 10.37 -8.88
CA PHE A 412 -5.73 11.22 -10.01
C PHE A 412 -5.97 10.53 -11.35
N SER A 413 -5.63 9.23 -11.46
CA SER A 413 -5.88 8.45 -12.68
C SER A 413 -7.38 8.41 -13.03
N ASP A 414 -8.25 8.34 -12.02
CA ASP A 414 -9.70 8.45 -12.19
C ASP A 414 -10.12 9.84 -12.69
N LYS A 415 -9.64 10.93 -12.06
CA LYS A 415 -9.90 12.31 -12.51
C LYS A 415 -9.44 12.54 -13.96
N LEU A 416 -8.25 12.04 -14.32
CA LEU A 416 -7.71 12.15 -15.67
C LEU A 416 -8.58 11.43 -16.70
N ASN A 417 -8.94 10.18 -16.45
CA ASN A 417 -9.65 9.36 -17.43
C ASN A 417 -11.16 9.67 -17.48
N ASN A 418 -11.81 9.74 -16.32
CA ASN A 418 -13.26 9.79 -16.21
C ASN A 418 -13.83 11.21 -16.16
N TRP A 419 -13.04 12.21 -15.81
CA TRP A 419 -13.47 13.62 -15.82
C TRP A 419 -12.83 14.41 -16.96
N TYR A 420 -11.51 14.43 -17.06
CA TYR A 420 -10.84 15.22 -18.09
C TYR A 420 -10.98 14.62 -19.50
N ILE A 421 -10.37 13.46 -19.75
CA ILE A 421 -10.33 12.85 -21.10
C ILE A 421 -11.74 12.58 -21.61
N ARG A 422 -12.62 11.95 -20.82
CA ARG A 422 -14.00 11.63 -21.23
C ARG A 422 -14.78 12.88 -21.68
N ARG A 423 -14.67 13.99 -20.96
CA ARG A 423 -15.46 15.20 -21.24
C ARG A 423 -14.82 16.10 -22.30
N CYS A 424 -13.51 16.01 -22.48
CA CYS A 424 -12.79 16.80 -23.47
C CYS A 424 -12.63 16.10 -24.83
N ARG A 425 -13.12 14.87 -25.03
CA ARG A 425 -12.98 14.12 -26.31
C ARG A 425 -13.40 14.91 -27.55
N GLU A 426 -14.50 15.65 -27.48
CA GLU A 426 -15.00 16.44 -28.62
C GLU A 426 -13.97 17.48 -29.10
N ARG A 427 -13.13 18.01 -28.19
CA ARG A 427 -12.05 18.95 -28.53
C ARG A 427 -10.93 18.29 -29.34
N PHE A 428 -10.63 17.03 -29.06
CA PHE A 428 -9.68 16.22 -29.83
C PHE A 428 -10.26 15.80 -31.19
N TRP A 429 -11.58 15.57 -31.27
CA TRP A 429 -12.27 15.17 -32.51
C TRP A 429 -12.57 16.31 -33.48
N ALA A 430 -12.54 17.57 -33.02
CA ALA A 430 -12.84 18.73 -33.85
C ALA A 430 -11.91 18.76 -35.08
N THR A 431 -12.46 18.86 -36.29
CA THR A 431 -11.66 18.85 -37.53
C THR A 431 -10.80 20.10 -37.68
N GLU A 432 -11.22 21.22 -37.09
CA GLU A 432 -10.50 22.49 -37.13
C GLU A 432 -9.39 22.52 -36.08
N LYS A 433 -8.20 22.97 -36.48
CA LYS A 433 -7.04 23.16 -35.59
C LYS A 433 -7.11 24.53 -34.89
N THR A 434 -8.08 24.66 -34.00
CA THR A 434 -8.27 25.88 -33.19
C THR A 434 -7.26 25.97 -32.05
N GLN A 435 -7.09 27.15 -31.46
CA GLN A 435 -6.25 27.32 -30.27
C GLN A 435 -6.73 26.41 -29.12
N ASP A 436 -8.04 26.28 -28.92
CA ASP A 436 -8.62 25.39 -27.90
C ASP A 436 -8.20 23.92 -28.09
N LYS A 437 -8.07 23.46 -29.33
CA LYS A 437 -7.58 22.11 -29.63
C LYS A 437 -6.10 21.97 -29.28
N PHE A 438 -5.27 22.97 -29.59
CA PHE A 438 -3.86 22.98 -29.19
C PHE A 438 -3.69 23.01 -27.68
N ASP A 439 -4.51 23.80 -26.98
CA ASP A 439 -4.52 23.88 -25.52
C ASP A 439 -4.82 22.49 -24.92
N ALA A 440 -5.84 21.78 -25.41
CA ALA A 440 -6.17 20.42 -24.96
C ALA A 440 -4.99 19.43 -25.14
N TYR A 441 -4.28 19.48 -26.27
CA TYR A 441 -3.10 18.64 -26.51
C TYR A 441 -1.94 19.01 -25.58
N ASN A 442 -1.63 20.29 -25.45
CA ASN A 442 -0.54 20.75 -24.58
C ASN A 442 -0.82 20.41 -23.11
N THR A 443 -2.06 20.55 -22.67
CA THR A 443 -2.50 20.16 -21.33
C THR A 443 -2.33 18.67 -21.09
N LEU A 444 -2.87 17.81 -21.95
CA LEU A 444 -2.76 16.35 -21.75
C LEU A 444 -1.30 15.88 -21.82
N TYR A 445 -0.50 16.45 -22.72
CA TYR A 445 0.94 16.17 -22.82
C TYR A 445 1.70 16.59 -21.54
N THR A 446 1.39 17.77 -21.02
CA THR A 446 1.98 18.28 -19.75
C THR A 446 1.59 17.40 -18.57
N VAL A 447 0.33 16.95 -18.50
CA VAL A 447 -0.12 16.00 -17.48
C VAL A 447 0.64 14.68 -17.59
N LEU A 448 0.77 14.10 -18.79
CA LEU A 448 1.51 12.85 -18.98
C LEU A 448 2.99 12.99 -18.63
N TYR A 449 3.60 14.15 -18.89
CA TYR A 449 4.99 14.46 -18.51
C TYR A 449 5.20 14.39 -17.00
N TYR A 450 4.42 15.15 -16.22
CA TYR A 450 4.55 15.15 -14.77
C TYR A 450 4.08 13.83 -14.14
N PHE A 451 2.98 13.27 -14.64
CA PHE A 451 2.42 12.03 -14.11
C PHE A 451 3.39 10.85 -14.26
N SER A 452 4.08 10.72 -15.41
CA SER A 452 5.06 9.65 -15.63
C SER A 452 6.22 9.73 -14.62
N ARG A 453 6.70 10.94 -14.31
CA ARG A 453 7.76 11.16 -13.31
C ARG A 453 7.31 10.78 -11.90
N VAL A 454 6.10 11.21 -11.52
CA VAL A 454 5.53 10.91 -10.19
C VAL A 454 5.33 9.41 -9.97
N ILE A 455 4.84 8.68 -10.98
CA ILE A 455 4.54 7.25 -10.82
C ILE A 455 5.75 6.34 -11.04
N ALA A 456 6.88 6.84 -11.54
CA ALA A 456 8.05 6.03 -11.87
C ALA A 456 8.59 5.16 -10.70
N PRO A 457 8.62 5.63 -9.43
CA PRO A 457 9.00 4.79 -8.30
C PRO A 457 8.01 3.63 -8.01
N PHE A 458 6.76 3.75 -8.47
CA PHE A 458 5.68 2.81 -8.19
C PHE A 458 5.42 1.85 -9.36
N LEU A 459 5.50 2.36 -10.59
CA LEU A 459 5.11 1.72 -11.84
C LEU A 459 6.21 1.93 -12.90
N PRO A 460 7.45 1.42 -12.67
CA PRO A 460 8.62 1.81 -13.45
C PRO A 460 8.52 1.47 -14.94
N PHE A 461 7.90 0.35 -15.31
CA PHE A 461 7.91 -0.08 -16.71
C PHE A 461 6.93 0.71 -17.56
N ILE A 462 5.70 0.93 -17.08
CA ILE A 462 4.71 1.72 -17.81
C ILE A 462 5.09 3.21 -17.86
N SER A 463 5.68 3.76 -16.79
CA SER A 463 6.17 5.14 -16.82
C SER A 463 7.26 5.32 -17.86
N GLU A 464 8.19 4.38 -17.96
CA GLU A 464 9.27 4.42 -18.94
C GLU A 464 8.73 4.26 -20.37
N ALA A 465 7.79 3.33 -20.58
CA ALA A 465 7.17 3.13 -21.89
C ALA A 465 6.43 4.39 -22.39
N ILE A 466 5.72 5.08 -21.49
CA ILE A 466 5.05 6.35 -21.82
C ILE A 466 6.10 7.43 -22.09
N TRP A 467 7.15 7.50 -21.28
CA TRP A 467 8.22 8.49 -21.39
C TRP A 467 8.93 8.42 -22.75
N LEU A 468 9.44 7.24 -23.10
CA LEU A 468 10.09 6.97 -24.37
C LEU A 468 9.13 7.14 -25.56
N GLY A 469 7.87 6.74 -25.37
CA GLY A 469 6.85 6.82 -26.40
C GLY A 469 6.40 8.25 -26.74
N LEU A 470 6.60 9.20 -25.83
CA LEU A 470 6.29 10.62 -26.04
C LEU A 470 7.52 11.49 -26.36
N ASP A 471 8.73 10.93 -26.23
CA ASP A 471 10.01 11.60 -26.52
C ASP A 471 10.09 12.98 -25.83
N PHE A 472 9.86 12.97 -24.51
CA PHE A 472 9.90 14.18 -23.70
C PHE A 472 11.30 14.79 -23.70
N GLN A 473 11.46 15.92 -24.40
CA GLN A 473 12.68 16.72 -24.42
C GLN A 473 13.97 15.96 -24.77
N GLN A 474 13.86 14.82 -25.46
CA GLN A 474 15.00 13.91 -25.75
C GLN A 474 15.70 13.37 -24.50
N GLU A 475 15.02 13.34 -23.36
CA GLU A 475 15.53 12.70 -22.14
C GLU A 475 15.53 11.17 -22.31
N GLU A 476 16.63 10.52 -21.90
CA GLU A 476 16.86 9.10 -22.18
C GLU A 476 15.92 8.16 -21.40
N SER A 477 15.52 8.53 -20.18
CA SER A 477 14.73 7.68 -19.29
C SER A 477 14.05 8.52 -18.21
N VAL A 478 12.82 8.16 -17.83
CA VAL A 478 12.14 8.81 -16.71
C VAL A 478 12.89 8.58 -15.39
N HIS A 479 13.63 7.48 -15.29
CA HIS A 479 14.38 7.11 -14.09
C HIS A 479 15.65 7.93 -13.87
N LEU A 480 16.05 8.74 -14.87
CA LEU A 480 17.13 9.71 -14.77
C LEU A 480 16.63 11.14 -14.60
N SER A 481 15.31 11.34 -14.61
CA SER A 481 14.69 12.65 -14.41
C SER A 481 14.52 12.96 -12.92
N ASP A 482 14.58 14.25 -12.57
CA ASP A 482 14.30 14.69 -11.20
C ASP A 482 12.85 14.38 -10.81
N PHE A 483 12.56 14.23 -9.53
CA PHE A 483 11.17 14.29 -9.08
C PHE A 483 10.62 15.71 -9.30
N PRO A 484 9.39 15.88 -9.83
CA PRO A 484 8.87 17.21 -10.13
C PRO A 484 8.66 18.03 -8.86
N ALA A 485 9.08 19.29 -8.89
CA ALA A 485 8.80 20.23 -7.81
C ALA A 485 7.29 20.55 -7.75
N PRO A 486 6.67 20.68 -6.56
CA PRO A 486 5.25 21.01 -6.45
C PRO A 486 4.85 22.34 -7.11
N ASN A 487 5.79 23.26 -7.27
CA ASN A 487 5.62 24.55 -7.93
C ASN A 487 6.18 24.58 -9.37
N ALA A 488 6.41 23.41 -9.99
CA ALA A 488 6.91 23.31 -11.36
C ALA A 488 5.96 23.96 -12.39
N LEU A 489 4.66 24.04 -12.07
CA LEU A 489 3.70 24.89 -12.78
C LEU A 489 3.29 26.06 -11.90
N GLN A 490 3.24 27.26 -12.50
CA GLN A 490 2.74 28.44 -11.80
C GLN A 490 1.23 28.33 -11.56
N VAL A 491 0.85 28.09 -10.30
CA VAL A 491 -0.53 28.04 -9.82
C VAL A 491 -0.84 29.34 -9.07
N GLN A 492 -1.90 30.03 -9.50
CA GLN A 492 -2.39 31.27 -8.88
C GLN A 492 -3.67 30.98 -8.08
N GLU A 493 -4.09 31.93 -7.24
CA GLU A 493 -5.31 31.80 -6.42
C GLU A 493 -6.57 31.50 -7.26
N GLU A 494 -6.66 32.05 -8.47
CA GLU A 494 -7.78 31.74 -9.38
C GLU A 494 -7.81 30.28 -9.86
N HIS A 495 -6.65 29.62 -9.96
CA HIS A 495 -6.54 28.22 -10.34
C HIS A 495 -6.97 27.30 -9.21
N VAL A 496 -6.62 27.64 -7.97
CA VAL A 496 -7.10 26.95 -6.77
C VAL A 496 -8.62 27.05 -6.68
N LYS A 497 -9.17 28.27 -6.85
CA LYS A 497 -10.61 28.50 -6.87
C LYS A 497 -11.33 27.74 -8.00
N ASN A 498 -10.71 27.63 -9.18
CA ASN A 498 -11.21 26.81 -10.28
C ASN A 498 -11.30 25.33 -9.87
N ALA A 499 -10.28 24.81 -9.19
CA ALA A 499 -10.26 23.43 -8.72
C ALA A 499 -11.30 23.16 -7.63
N GLU A 500 -11.45 24.07 -6.65
CA GLU A 500 -12.50 23.98 -5.62
C GLU A 500 -13.91 23.96 -6.23
N ASN A 501 -14.19 24.84 -7.20
CA ASN A 501 -15.46 24.86 -7.91
C ASN A 501 -15.69 23.57 -8.71
N MET A 502 -14.65 23.03 -9.35
CA MET A 502 -14.74 21.75 -10.06
C MET A 502 -15.01 20.58 -9.10
N GLN A 503 -14.36 20.55 -7.93
CA GLN A 503 -14.63 19.53 -6.92
C GLN A 503 -16.10 19.58 -6.46
N LEU A 504 -16.63 20.78 -6.22
CA LEU A 504 -18.04 20.98 -5.90
C LEU A 504 -18.97 20.48 -7.03
N VAL A 505 -18.64 20.76 -8.29
CA VAL A 505 -19.38 20.24 -9.46
C VAL A 505 -19.41 18.71 -9.47
N MET A 506 -18.26 18.07 -9.24
CA MET A 506 -18.16 16.61 -9.23
C MET A 506 -18.97 16.01 -8.07
N ASP A 507 -18.93 16.64 -6.89
CA ASP A 507 -19.72 16.21 -5.73
C ASP A 507 -21.22 16.31 -6.02
N ILE A 508 -21.69 17.43 -6.59
CA ILE A 508 -23.09 17.59 -7.03
C ILE A 508 -23.48 16.50 -8.01
N CYS A 509 -22.64 16.24 -9.02
CA CYS A 509 -22.91 15.23 -10.02
C CYS A 509 -22.98 13.84 -9.39
N SER A 510 -22.04 13.48 -8.53
CA SER A 510 -22.00 12.18 -7.84
C SER A 510 -23.27 11.94 -7.01
N HIS A 511 -23.70 12.92 -6.22
CA HIS A 511 -24.93 12.82 -5.41
C HIS A 511 -26.18 12.75 -6.29
N ALA A 512 -26.28 13.57 -7.33
CA ALA A 512 -27.41 13.54 -8.26
C ALA A 512 -27.47 12.23 -9.07
N LEU A 513 -26.33 11.68 -9.48
CA LEU A 513 -26.24 10.38 -10.15
C LEU A 513 -26.66 9.24 -9.21
N SER A 514 -26.24 9.28 -7.96
CA SER A 514 -26.69 8.33 -6.93
C SER A 514 -28.21 8.40 -6.73
N LEU A 515 -28.76 9.61 -6.63
CA LEU A 515 -30.20 9.83 -6.52
C LEU A 515 -30.97 9.28 -7.73
N ARG A 516 -30.46 9.53 -8.95
CA ARG A 516 -31.00 8.94 -10.17
C ARG A 516 -30.96 7.43 -10.15
N ASN A 517 -29.86 6.82 -9.68
CA ASN A 517 -29.73 5.37 -9.58
C ASN A 517 -30.72 4.75 -8.60
N ILE A 518 -30.91 5.38 -7.43
CA ILE A 518 -31.91 4.95 -6.42
C ILE A 518 -33.31 4.87 -7.03
N HIS A 519 -33.66 5.83 -7.89
CA HIS A 519 -34.96 5.89 -8.57
C HIS A 519 -34.98 5.24 -9.96
N ASN A 520 -33.93 4.49 -10.33
CA ASN A 520 -33.78 3.84 -11.64
C ASN A 520 -33.89 4.79 -12.85
N LEU A 521 -33.60 6.08 -12.67
CA LEU A 521 -33.61 7.10 -13.70
C LEU A 521 -32.28 7.09 -14.49
N ARG A 522 -32.22 6.27 -15.54
CA ARG A 522 -31.04 6.10 -16.40
C ARG A 522 -30.47 7.45 -16.85
N ILE A 523 -29.15 7.68 -16.76
CA ILE A 523 -28.49 8.95 -17.14
C ILE A 523 -28.78 9.35 -18.60
N ARG A 524 -28.91 8.36 -19.50
CA ARG A 524 -29.22 8.61 -20.92
C ARG A 524 -30.63 9.16 -21.14
N GLN A 525 -31.54 9.01 -20.17
CA GLN A 525 -32.86 9.66 -20.17
C GLN A 525 -32.70 11.09 -19.68
N PRO A 526 -32.81 12.12 -20.54
CA PRO A 526 -32.68 13.50 -20.10
C PRO A 526 -33.84 13.90 -19.20
N LEU A 527 -33.58 14.80 -18.25
CA LEU A 527 -34.61 15.38 -17.38
C LEU A 527 -34.81 16.87 -17.69
N SER A 528 -36.01 17.37 -17.40
CA SER A 528 -36.41 18.77 -17.60
C SER A 528 -35.54 19.70 -16.76
N SER A 529 -35.53 19.50 -15.45
CA SER A 529 -34.91 20.43 -14.52
C SER A 529 -34.31 19.75 -13.29
N MET A 530 -33.38 20.45 -12.67
CA MET A 530 -32.90 20.17 -11.32
C MET A 530 -32.88 21.45 -10.50
N LYS A 531 -33.09 21.31 -9.19
CA LYS A 531 -32.99 22.40 -8.22
C LYS A 531 -31.84 22.13 -7.28
N ILE A 532 -31.04 23.16 -7.01
CA ILE A 532 -30.03 23.13 -5.95
C ILE A 532 -30.44 24.15 -4.90
N HIS A 533 -30.76 23.66 -3.71
CA HIS A 533 -31.02 24.47 -2.54
C HIS A 533 -29.71 24.67 -1.79
N VAL A 534 -29.20 25.90 -1.77
CA VAL A 534 -27.89 26.21 -1.19
C VAL A 534 -27.97 26.23 0.33
N TYR A 535 -26.97 25.67 1.00
CA TYR A 535 -26.85 25.68 2.45
C TYR A 535 -25.40 25.86 2.90
N ASN A 536 -25.10 26.90 3.68
CA ASN A 536 -23.77 27.13 4.25
C ASN A 536 -22.61 27.10 3.24
N CYS A 537 -22.84 27.46 1.97
CA CYS A 537 -21.82 27.44 0.93
C CYS A 537 -21.96 28.62 -0.04
N ALA A 538 -21.20 29.69 0.20
CA ALA A 538 -21.21 30.88 -0.66
C ALA A 538 -20.70 30.60 -2.08
N ALA A 539 -19.74 29.68 -2.22
CA ALA A 539 -19.22 29.24 -3.52
C ALA A 539 -20.32 28.61 -4.39
N LEU A 540 -21.20 27.81 -3.78
CA LEU A 540 -22.33 27.20 -4.49
C LEU A 540 -23.34 28.24 -4.97
N SER A 541 -23.68 29.23 -4.13
CA SER A 541 -24.57 30.34 -4.51
C SER A 541 -24.01 31.15 -5.70
N SER A 542 -22.70 31.36 -5.73
CA SER A 542 -22.01 32.18 -6.73
C SER A 542 -21.37 31.37 -7.87
N LEU A 543 -21.74 30.10 -8.02
CA LEU A 543 -21.14 29.19 -9.00
C LEU A 543 -21.30 29.74 -10.43
N PRO A 544 -20.20 30.00 -11.17
CA PRO A 544 -20.27 30.57 -12.51
C PRO A 544 -20.98 29.66 -13.53
N THR A 545 -21.49 30.27 -14.61
CA THR A 545 -22.32 29.59 -15.63
C THR A 545 -21.60 28.41 -16.29
N GLU A 546 -20.30 28.51 -16.51
CA GLU A 546 -19.48 27.44 -17.10
C GLU A 546 -19.52 26.14 -16.28
N TYR A 547 -19.43 26.22 -14.95
CA TYR A 547 -19.53 25.07 -14.04
C TYR A 547 -20.95 24.50 -14.02
N LYS A 548 -21.97 25.36 -14.06
CA LYS A 548 -23.38 24.94 -14.18
C LYS A 548 -23.61 24.14 -15.46
N ASN A 549 -23.00 24.55 -16.57
CA ASN A 549 -23.07 23.81 -17.83
C ASN A 549 -22.40 22.42 -17.74
N VAL A 550 -21.32 22.30 -16.96
CA VAL A 550 -20.71 20.99 -16.66
C VAL A 550 -21.71 20.08 -15.93
N ILE A 551 -22.39 20.59 -14.89
CA ILE A 551 -23.42 19.83 -14.14
C ILE A 551 -24.54 19.38 -15.09
N LEU A 552 -25.12 20.31 -15.85
CA LEU A 552 -26.23 20.03 -16.76
C LEU A 552 -25.88 18.97 -17.80
N SER A 553 -24.70 19.08 -18.41
CA SER A 553 -24.24 18.13 -19.42
C SER A 553 -23.88 16.77 -18.84
N GLU A 554 -23.29 16.70 -17.63
CA GLU A 554 -22.97 15.43 -16.97
C GLU A 554 -24.24 14.67 -16.56
N LEU A 555 -25.24 15.38 -16.05
CA LEU A 555 -26.48 14.78 -15.56
C LEU A 555 -27.56 14.61 -16.65
N ASN A 556 -27.31 15.13 -17.85
CA ASN A 556 -28.28 15.28 -18.95
C ASN A 556 -29.57 15.95 -18.50
N ILE A 557 -29.44 17.13 -17.91
CA ILE A 557 -30.56 17.95 -17.42
C ILE A 557 -30.62 19.24 -18.25
N LYS A 558 -31.82 19.72 -18.58
CA LYS A 558 -31.97 20.91 -19.44
C LYS A 558 -31.81 22.22 -18.68
N GLU A 559 -32.32 22.29 -17.46
CA GLU A 559 -32.31 23.51 -16.66
C GLU A 559 -31.84 23.26 -15.21
N LEU A 560 -31.04 24.17 -14.67
CA LEU A 560 -30.60 24.18 -13.29
C LEU A 560 -31.13 25.44 -12.61
N VAL A 561 -31.94 25.26 -11.58
CA VAL A 561 -32.52 26.34 -10.78
C VAL A 561 -31.83 26.39 -9.41
N MET A 562 -31.30 27.54 -9.04
CA MET A 562 -30.72 27.76 -7.72
C MET A 562 -31.79 28.27 -6.76
N CYS A 563 -31.81 27.79 -5.53
CA CYS A 563 -32.76 28.17 -4.49
C CYS A 563 -32.03 28.50 -3.19
N ASP A 564 -32.45 29.54 -2.48
CA ASP A 564 -31.77 30.03 -1.26
C ASP A 564 -32.35 29.46 0.04
N ASN A 565 -33.38 28.61 -0.03
CA ASN A 565 -34.05 28.04 1.14
C ASN A 565 -34.08 26.51 1.10
N VAL A 566 -33.48 25.87 2.11
CA VAL A 566 -33.53 24.41 2.31
C VAL A 566 -34.74 23.92 3.10
N GLN A 567 -35.43 24.80 3.85
CA GLN A 567 -36.52 24.40 4.75
C GLN A 567 -37.75 23.86 4.00
N ASP A 568 -37.90 24.25 2.73
CA ASP A 568 -38.98 23.78 1.86
C ASP A 568 -38.81 22.31 1.48
N VAL A 569 -37.56 21.81 1.43
CA VAL A 569 -37.22 20.47 0.94
C VAL A 569 -36.58 19.56 1.98
N ALA A 570 -36.20 20.09 3.16
CA ALA A 570 -35.61 19.32 4.23
C ALA A 570 -36.00 19.82 5.62
N PHE A 571 -35.63 19.04 6.62
CA PHE A 571 -35.64 19.42 8.03
C PHE A 571 -34.35 18.96 8.68
N PHE A 572 -33.96 19.62 9.76
CA PHE A 572 -32.78 19.26 10.52
C PHE A 572 -33.09 18.07 11.45
N ASP A 573 -32.33 17.00 11.28
CA ASP A 573 -32.30 15.83 12.17
C ASP A 573 -31.13 16.00 13.13
N LEU A 574 -31.45 16.37 14.36
CA LEU A 574 -30.49 16.53 15.45
C LEU A 574 -30.26 15.19 16.16
N LYS A 575 -29.02 14.72 16.19
CA LYS A 575 -28.60 13.54 16.96
C LYS A 575 -27.55 13.93 17.99
N LEU A 576 -27.80 13.60 19.25
CA LEU A 576 -26.86 13.84 20.34
C LEU A 576 -25.88 12.68 20.50
N ASN A 577 -24.63 12.99 20.84
CA ASN A 577 -23.59 12.02 21.15
C ASN A 577 -23.72 11.56 22.62
N PHE A 578 -24.63 10.60 22.85
CA PHE A 578 -24.90 10.07 24.18
C PHE A 578 -23.67 9.55 24.94
N PRO A 579 -22.66 8.90 24.31
CA PRO A 579 -21.43 8.52 24.99
C PRO A 579 -20.66 9.69 25.62
N LEU A 580 -20.52 10.83 24.92
CA LEU A 580 -19.86 12.02 25.47
C LEU A 580 -20.72 12.69 26.54
N LEU A 581 -22.04 12.80 26.29
CA LEU A 581 -22.98 13.37 27.23
C LEU A 581 -23.12 12.57 28.52
N GLY A 582 -23.02 11.24 28.43
CA GLY A 582 -23.02 10.34 29.59
C GLY A 582 -21.83 10.54 30.51
N LYS A 583 -20.68 11.02 30.00
CA LYS A 583 -19.51 11.37 30.81
C LYS A 583 -19.66 12.74 31.48
N ARG A 584 -20.31 13.70 30.81
CA ARG A 584 -20.42 15.08 31.29
C ARG A 584 -21.64 15.34 32.16
N ILE A 585 -22.83 14.90 31.73
CA ILE A 585 -24.13 15.20 32.35
C ILE A 585 -25.07 13.99 32.41
N PRO A 586 -24.66 12.86 33.05
CA PRO A 586 -25.43 11.61 33.07
C PRO A 586 -26.84 11.77 33.68
N GLU A 587 -27.00 12.63 34.68
CA GLU A 587 -28.25 12.81 35.43
C GLU A 587 -29.37 13.44 34.58
N LYS A 588 -29.00 14.25 33.57
CA LYS A 588 -29.95 15.05 32.77
C LYS A 588 -30.36 14.42 31.44
N ILE A 589 -29.76 13.28 31.06
CA ILE A 589 -30.03 12.60 29.78
C ILE A 589 -31.51 12.24 29.61
N LYS A 590 -32.18 11.78 30.68
CA LYS A 590 -33.60 11.41 30.64
C LYS A 590 -34.51 12.61 30.38
N GLU A 591 -34.09 13.80 30.75
CA GLU A 591 -34.82 15.06 30.54
C GLU A 591 -34.56 15.67 29.15
N ILE A 592 -33.37 15.41 28.59
CA ILE A 592 -32.95 15.91 27.27
C ILE A 592 -33.65 15.16 26.12
N ILE A 593 -33.84 13.84 26.23
CA ILE A 593 -34.42 13.01 25.15
C ILE A 593 -35.80 13.52 24.68
N PRO A 594 -36.76 13.86 25.57
CA PRO A 594 -38.04 14.45 25.16
C PRO A 594 -37.90 15.80 24.47
N LEU A 595 -36.95 16.64 24.90
CA LEU A 595 -36.73 17.98 24.34
C LEU A 595 -36.16 17.93 22.92
N VAL A 596 -35.26 16.99 22.63
CA VAL A 596 -34.77 16.74 21.26
C VAL A 596 -35.92 16.34 20.35
N LYS A 597 -36.83 15.46 20.82
CA LYS A 597 -38.03 15.05 20.07
C LYS A 597 -39.04 16.18 19.88
N ALA A 598 -39.11 17.13 20.81
CA ALA A 598 -39.98 18.31 20.70
C ALA A 598 -39.48 19.33 19.67
N GLY A 599 -38.23 19.22 19.20
CA GLY A 599 -37.67 20.07 18.15
C GLY A 599 -37.44 21.53 18.54
N VAL A 600 -37.39 21.84 19.84
CA VAL A 600 -37.16 23.20 20.36
C VAL A 600 -35.68 23.39 20.69
N TRP A 601 -34.89 23.70 19.68
CA TRP A 601 -33.46 23.98 19.81
C TRP A 601 -33.05 25.18 18.95
N GLU A 602 -31.98 25.85 19.34
CA GLU A 602 -31.40 27.00 18.68
C GLU A 602 -29.88 26.84 18.62
N MET A 603 -29.30 27.13 17.45
CA MET A 603 -27.85 27.21 17.31
C MET A 603 -27.38 28.59 17.78
N LEU A 604 -26.49 28.60 18.77
CA LEU A 604 -25.89 29.84 19.27
C LEU A 604 -24.79 30.32 18.31
N PRO A 605 -24.50 31.64 18.25
CA PRO A 605 -23.39 32.18 17.47
C PRO A 605 -22.01 31.61 17.83
N SER A 606 -21.88 31.01 19.03
CA SER A 606 -20.68 30.31 19.49
C SER A 606 -20.44 28.94 18.83
N GLY A 607 -21.38 28.44 18.02
CA GLY A 607 -21.36 27.08 17.46
C GLY A 607 -21.88 26.01 18.42
N GLU A 608 -22.34 26.40 19.61
CA GLU A 608 -22.99 25.53 20.58
C GLU A 608 -24.49 25.41 20.30
N LEU A 609 -25.08 24.28 20.66
CA LEU A 609 -26.51 24.05 20.52
C LEU A 609 -27.21 24.27 21.86
N SER A 610 -28.21 25.15 21.87
CA SER A 610 -29.12 25.36 23.00
C SER A 610 -30.39 24.54 22.79
N LEU A 611 -30.80 23.75 23.78
CA LEU A 611 -32.01 22.94 23.76
C LEU A 611 -32.90 23.31 24.96
N GLY A 612 -34.11 23.78 24.69
CA GLY A 612 -35.06 24.27 25.70
C GLY A 612 -35.73 25.60 25.31
N SER A 613 -36.78 26.00 26.02
CA SER A 613 -37.43 27.31 25.84
C SER A 613 -37.13 28.23 27.03
N ALA A 614 -37.35 29.54 26.90
CA ALA A 614 -37.17 30.53 27.98
C ALA A 614 -37.97 30.25 29.29
N LYS A 615 -38.86 29.24 29.30
CA LYS A 615 -39.61 28.78 30.48
C LYS A 615 -39.04 27.51 31.13
N ASN A 616 -38.09 26.80 30.49
CA ASN A 616 -37.41 25.61 31.00
C ASN A 616 -35.90 25.87 31.17
N GLU A 617 -35.20 25.00 31.90
CA GLU A 617 -33.73 25.01 31.95
C GLU A 617 -33.15 24.80 30.54
N GLN A 618 -32.21 25.66 30.12
CA GLN A 618 -31.53 25.56 28.82
C GLN A 618 -30.33 24.63 28.91
N TYR A 619 -30.25 23.65 28.02
CA TYR A 619 -29.12 22.75 27.90
C TYR A 619 -28.21 23.18 26.76
N ILE A 620 -26.95 23.46 27.08
CA ILE A 620 -25.92 23.84 26.11
C ILE A 620 -25.06 22.61 25.78
N PHE A 621 -24.96 22.31 24.49
CA PHE A 621 -24.16 21.23 23.94
C PHE A 621 -23.00 21.78 23.10
N ARG A 622 -21.82 21.20 23.29
CA ARG A 622 -20.61 21.52 22.52
C ARG A 622 -20.68 20.89 21.13
N ALA A 623 -19.92 21.42 20.17
CA ALA A 623 -19.94 20.97 18.78
C ALA A 623 -19.61 19.47 18.57
N ASP A 624 -18.85 18.85 19.48
CA ASP A 624 -18.54 17.41 19.48
C ASP A 624 -19.64 16.52 20.10
N GLU A 625 -20.58 17.15 20.82
CA GLU A 625 -21.65 16.48 21.57
C GLU A 625 -22.95 16.31 20.77
N PHE A 626 -23.02 16.86 19.57
CA PHE A 626 -24.16 16.67 18.68
C PHE A 626 -23.72 16.59 17.21
N SER A 627 -24.59 16.02 16.39
CA SER A 627 -24.49 16.02 14.94
C SER A 627 -25.82 16.46 14.36
N MET A 628 -25.77 17.38 13.41
CA MET A 628 -26.92 17.79 12.64
C MET A 628 -26.79 17.25 11.23
N SER A 629 -27.85 16.60 10.75
CA SER A 629 -27.95 16.17 9.36
C SER A 629 -29.23 16.70 8.75
N LEU A 630 -29.19 17.09 7.47
CA LEU A 630 -30.39 17.48 6.73
C LEU A 630 -31.09 16.22 6.23
N LYS A 631 -32.29 15.95 6.74
CA LYS A 631 -33.18 14.93 6.19
C LYS A 631 -34.11 15.55 5.17
N VAL A 632 -34.08 15.01 3.96
CA VAL A 632 -34.95 15.44 2.86
C VAL A 632 -36.40 15.04 3.10
N ARG A 633 -37.34 15.89 2.67
CA ARG A 633 -38.79 15.66 2.70
C ARG A 633 -39.30 14.99 1.43
N ASN A 634 -38.62 15.23 0.32
CA ASN A 634 -38.94 14.69 -1.00
C ASN A 634 -38.02 13.50 -1.30
N GLU A 635 -38.58 12.42 -1.84
CA GLU A 635 -37.82 11.22 -2.23
C GLU A 635 -36.86 11.49 -3.40
N TYR A 636 -37.16 12.46 -4.27
CA TYR A 636 -36.29 12.90 -5.37
C TYR A 636 -35.33 14.01 -4.97
N SER A 637 -34.92 14.04 -3.69
CA SER A 637 -33.93 14.97 -3.17
C SER A 637 -32.85 14.23 -2.40
N CYS A 638 -31.61 14.75 -2.40
CA CYS A 638 -30.55 14.26 -1.52
C CYS A 638 -29.62 15.40 -1.08
N PRO A 639 -29.01 15.31 0.13
CA PRO A 639 -28.00 16.27 0.55
C PRO A 639 -26.76 16.17 -0.34
N ILE A 640 -26.15 17.32 -0.64
CA ILE A 640 -24.86 17.42 -1.31
C ILE A 640 -23.80 17.50 -0.21
N ILE A 641 -22.92 16.51 -0.17
CA ILE A 641 -21.79 16.48 0.77
C ILE A 641 -20.52 16.87 0.00
N SER A 642 -19.83 17.89 0.48
CA SER A 642 -18.53 18.32 -0.05
C SER A 642 -17.58 18.55 1.12
N SER A 643 -16.36 18.01 1.03
CA SER A 643 -15.36 18.06 2.11
C SER A 643 -15.92 17.67 3.49
N GLY A 644 -16.79 16.65 3.54
CA GLY A 644 -17.40 16.14 4.77
C GLY A 644 -18.53 16.99 5.37
N GLN A 645 -18.91 18.10 4.72
CA GLN A 645 -19.98 18.99 5.17
C GLN A 645 -21.15 19.00 4.19
N THR A 646 -22.37 19.17 4.70
CA THR A 646 -23.53 19.37 3.83
C THR A 646 -23.54 20.82 3.32
N VAL A 647 -23.42 20.99 2.01
CA VAL A 647 -23.32 22.30 1.33
C VAL A 647 -24.61 22.71 0.60
N GLY A 648 -25.59 21.80 0.54
CA GLY A 648 -26.86 22.04 -0.11
C GLY A 648 -27.69 20.77 -0.27
N ILE A 649 -28.80 20.88 -0.97
CA ILE A 649 -29.66 19.77 -1.36
C ILE A 649 -29.91 19.84 -2.86
N VAL A 650 -29.71 18.74 -3.54
CA VAL A 650 -30.11 18.59 -4.95
C VAL A 650 -31.46 17.92 -5.01
N THR A 651 -32.33 18.43 -5.88
CA THR A 651 -33.65 17.86 -6.20
C THR A 651 -33.73 17.68 -7.71
N ILE A 652 -34.18 16.52 -8.17
CA ILE A 652 -34.39 16.25 -9.60
C ILE A 652 -35.88 16.21 -9.91
N ASP A 653 -36.25 16.70 -11.09
CA ASP A 653 -37.61 16.59 -11.60
C ASP A 653 -37.75 15.28 -12.42
N PRO A 654 -38.56 14.31 -11.98
CA PRO A 654 -38.73 13.04 -12.67
C PRO A 654 -39.74 13.11 -13.83
N GLU A 655 -40.46 14.22 -14.02
CA GLU A 655 -41.49 14.32 -15.07
C GLU A 655 -40.87 14.28 -16.48
N LEU A 656 -41.32 13.32 -17.29
CA LEU A 656 -40.84 13.12 -18.66
C LEU A 656 -41.86 13.64 -19.67
N THR A 657 -41.47 14.66 -20.43
CA THR A 657 -42.21 15.09 -21.62
C THR A 657 -41.96 14.14 -22.79
N LYS A 658 -42.84 14.14 -23.80
CA LYS A 658 -42.65 13.34 -25.03
C LYS A 658 -41.28 13.62 -25.68
N ASP A 659 -40.85 14.86 -25.70
CA ASP A 659 -39.57 15.27 -26.28
C ASP A 659 -38.36 14.70 -25.52
N LEU A 660 -38.43 14.65 -24.19
CA LEU A 660 -37.37 14.06 -23.36
C LEU A 660 -37.30 12.54 -23.56
N LEU A 661 -38.44 11.85 -23.70
CA LEU A 661 -38.49 10.42 -24.03
C LEU A 661 -37.82 10.13 -25.38
N LEU A 662 -38.18 10.89 -26.43
CA LEU A 662 -37.58 10.74 -27.75
C LEU A 662 -36.06 11.00 -27.75
N GLU A 663 -35.58 12.00 -27.00
CA GLU A 663 -34.13 12.23 -26.85
C GLU A 663 -33.44 11.06 -26.13
N GLY A 664 -34.10 10.48 -25.13
CA GLY A 664 -33.61 9.28 -24.42
C GLY A 664 -33.41 8.10 -25.37
N ILE A 665 -34.37 7.86 -26.26
CA ILE A 665 -34.28 6.82 -27.30
C ILE A 665 -33.12 7.11 -28.27
N ALA A 666 -32.99 8.36 -28.74
CA ALA A 666 -31.88 8.74 -29.61
C ALA A 666 -30.50 8.49 -28.97
N ARG A 667 -30.35 8.75 -27.67
CA ARG A 667 -29.13 8.45 -26.90
C ARG A 667 -28.89 6.95 -26.73
N ASP A 668 -29.94 6.15 -26.59
CA ASP A 668 -29.83 4.68 -26.58
C ASP A 668 -29.35 4.16 -27.95
N ILE A 669 -29.79 4.75 -29.07
CA ILE A 669 -29.30 4.42 -30.42
C ILE A 669 -27.80 4.74 -30.56
N VAL A 670 -27.36 5.93 -30.12
CA VAL A 670 -25.93 6.28 -30.09
C VAL A 670 -25.13 5.23 -29.32
N ARG A 671 -25.63 4.79 -28.16
CA ARG A 671 -24.97 3.73 -27.37
C ARG A 671 -24.87 2.43 -28.15
N TYR A 672 -25.95 1.98 -28.79
CA TYR A 672 -25.94 0.72 -29.56
C TYR A 672 -24.96 0.78 -30.74
N ILE A 673 -24.90 1.91 -31.45
CA ILE A 673 -23.92 2.12 -32.52
C ILE A 673 -22.50 2.03 -31.97
N GLN A 674 -22.20 2.73 -30.88
CA GLN A 674 -20.85 2.75 -30.29
C GLN A 674 -20.46 1.39 -29.68
N GLN A 675 -21.41 0.66 -29.10
CA GLN A 675 -21.19 -0.71 -28.62
C GLN A 675 -20.93 -1.67 -29.78
N GLY A 676 -21.71 -1.56 -30.85
CA GLY A 676 -21.52 -2.34 -32.07
C GLY A 676 -20.17 -2.10 -32.72
N ARG A 677 -19.69 -0.85 -32.75
CA ARG A 677 -18.33 -0.52 -33.25
C ARG A 677 -17.25 -1.32 -32.53
N LYS A 678 -17.32 -1.36 -31.20
CA LYS A 678 -16.39 -2.13 -30.37
C LYS A 678 -16.48 -3.63 -30.61
N GLN A 679 -17.69 -4.15 -30.82
CA GLN A 679 -17.89 -5.58 -31.12
C GLN A 679 -17.34 -5.97 -32.50
N CYS A 680 -17.38 -5.05 -33.46
CA CYS A 680 -16.87 -5.25 -34.81
C CYS A 680 -15.38 -4.92 -34.97
N ASP A 681 -14.69 -4.56 -33.89
CA ASP A 681 -13.28 -4.11 -33.88
C ASP A 681 -12.99 -3.00 -34.91
N LEU A 682 -13.94 -2.09 -35.09
CA LEU A 682 -13.80 -0.95 -36.01
C LEU A 682 -13.12 0.22 -35.29
N ASP A 683 -12.10 0.77 -35.93
CA ASP A 683 -11.43 1.99 -35.47
C ASP A 683 -12.40 3.17 -35.35
N MET A 684 -12.07 4.11 -34.45
CA MET A 684 -12.96 5.23 -34.15
C MET A 684 -13.19 6.17 -35.35
N LEU A 685 -12.35 6.10 -36.38
CA LEU A 685 -12.47 6.86 -37.62
C LEU A 685 -12.93 6.01 -38.82
N SER A 686 -13.08 4.70 -38.66
CA SER A 686 -13.35 3.78 -39.78
C SER A 686 -14.83 3.49 -40.01
N LEU A 687 -15.77 4.18 -39.36
CA LEU A 687 -17.19 3.89 -39.56
C LEU A 687 -17.72 4.65 -40.77
N ALA A 688 -18.00 3.93 -41.86
CA ALA A 688 -18.42 4.53 -43.12
C ALA A 688 -19.94 4.77 -43.18
N LYS A 689 -20.75 3.79 -42.76
CA LYS A 689 -22.22 3.85 -42.84
C LYS A 689 -22.91 3.10 -41.71
N VAL A 690 -24.07 3.61 -41.30
CA VAL A 690 -24.99 2.96 -40.35
C VAL A 690 -26.40 2.96 -40.91
N CYS A 691 -27.01 1.78 -40.85
CA CYS A 691 -28.42 1.59 -41.21
C CYS A 691 -29.21 1.16 -39.97
N VAL A 692 -30.31 1.88 -39.67
CA VAL A 692 -31.19 1.61 -38.51
C VAL A 692 -32.59 1.24 -38.99
N TYR A 693 -33.05 0.05 -38.64
CA TYR A 693 -34.39 -0.45 -38.92
C TYR A 693 -35.16 -0.62 -37.63
N THR A 694 -36.38 -0.09 -37.57
CA THR A 694 -37.26 -0.27 -36.41
C THR A 694 -38.70 -0.50 -36.85
N CYS A 695 -39.46 -1.26 -36.06
CA CYS A 695 -40.92 -1.35 -36.17
C CYS A 695 -41.64 -0.51 -35.12
N ASP A 696 -40.90 0.13 -34.22
CA ASP A 696 -41.45 1.05 -33.23
C ASP A 696 -41.51 2.48 -33.80
N THR A 697 -42.72 3.04 -33.80
CA THR A 697 -42.99 4.39 -34.28
C THR A 697 -42.32 5.46 -33.42
N GLU A 698 -42.17 5.25 -32.11
CA GLU A 698 -41.51 6.23 -31.23
C GLU A 698 -40.00 6.28 -31.50
N THR A 699 -39.37 5.13 -31.67
CA THR A 699 -37.96 5.03 -32.07
C THR A 699 -37.71 5.70 -33.43
N TYR A 700 -38.60 5.50 -34.41
CA TYR A 700 -38.49 6.18 -35.70
C TYR A 700 -38.64 7.71 -35.58
N GLU A 701 -39.62 8.19 -34.79
CA GLU A 701 -39.81 9.62 -34.50
C GLU A 701 -38.57 10.22 -33.79
N ALA A 702 -37.97 9.47 -32.87
CA ALA A 702 -36.74 9.87 -32.17
C ALA A 702 -35.56 10.04 -33.14
N ILE A 703 -35.37 9.10 -34.08
CA ILE A 703 -34.31 9.19 -35.09
C ILE A 703 -34.52 10.41 -35.98
N LEU A 704 -35.75 10.63 -36.46
CA LEU A 704 -36.09 11.78 -37.31
C LEU A 704 -35.78 13.11 -36.61
N LYS A 705 -36.20 13.24 -35.35
CA LYS A 705 -36.06 14.49 -34.59
C LYS A 705 -34.62 14.77 -34.15
N TRP A 706 -33.85 13.72 -33.88
CA TRP A 706 -32.49 13.82 -33.32
C TRP A 706 -31.39 13.29 -34.27
N GLU A 707 -31.65 13.27 -35.57
CA GLU A 707 -30.72 12.74 -36.59
C GLU A 707 -29.34 13.40 -36.49
N ASP A 708 -29.29 14.73 -36.44
CA ASP A 708 -28.04 15.49 -36.37
C ASP A 708 -27.25 15.19 -35.09
N PHE A 709 -27.96 15.00 -33.97
CA PHE A 709 -27.34 14.61 -32.70
C PHE A 709 -26.73 13.21 -32.81
N ILE A 710 -27.45 12.24 -33.37
CA ILE A 710 -26.94 10.87 -33.55
C ILE A 710 -25.70 10.88 -34.45
N LYS A 711 -25.75 11.58 -35.59
CA LYS A 711 -24.61 11.69 -36.52
C LYS A 711 -23.39 12.31 -35.85
N LYS A 712 -23.56 13.44 -35.15
CA LYS A 712 -22.47 14.13 -34.46
C LYS A 712 -21.83 13.24 -33.40
N GLN A 713 -22.62 12.59 -32.55
CA GLN A 713 -22.12 11.76 -31.44
C GLN A 713 -21.52 10.42 -31.89
N THR A 714 -21.77 10.01 -33.13
CA THR A 714 -21.22 8.79 -33.73
C THR A 714 -20.16 9.05 -34.79
N LEU A 715 -19.80 10.33 -35.03
CA LEU A 715 -18.87 10.75 -36.08
C LEU A 715 -19.27 10.24 -37.48
N LEU A 716 -20.58 10.20 -37.76
CA LEU A 716 -21.13 9.72 -39.03
C LEU A 716 -21.38 10.87 -40.01
N SER A 717 -21.02 10.63 -41.27
CA SER A 717 -21.41 11.52 -42.39
C SER A 717 -22.85 11.26 -42.85
N THR A 718 -23.28 9.99 -42.84
CA THR A 718 -24.62 9.58 -43.29
C THR A 718 -25.22 8.54 -42.33
N LEU A 719 -26.52 8.66 -42.07
CA LEU A 719 -27.32 7.74 -41.26
C LEU A 719 -28.54 7.34 -42.09
N GLU A 720 -28.67 6.07 -42.43
CA GLU A 720 -29.81 5.54 -43.16
C GLU A 720 -30.80 4.91 -42.18
N TYR A 721 -32.09 5.21 -42.29
CA TYR A 721 -33.09 4.67 -41.37
C TYR A 721 -34.46 4.47 -42.03
N SER A 722 -35.23 3.48 -41.58
CA SER A 722 -36.61 3.26 -42.07
C SER A 722 -37.50 2.53 -41.06
N LEU A 723 -38.80 2.87 -41.10
CA LEU A 723 -39.86 2.18 -40.37
C LEU A 723 -40.31 0.95 -41.17
N ARG A 724 -40.44 -0.21 -40.51
CA ARG A 724 -40.90 -1.47 -41.14
C ARG A 724 -42.04 -2.11 -40.34
N ASP A 725 -43.02 -2.70 -41.03
CA ASP A 725 -44.10 -3.46 -40.39
C ASP A 725 -43.62 -4.79 -39.77
N SER A 726 -42.51 -5.34 -40.24
CA SER A 726 -41.81 -6.48 -39.65
C SER A 726 -40.32 -6.43 -39.96
N ILE A 727 -39.48 -6.83 -39.00
CA ILE A 727 -38.03 -6.93 -39.18
C ILE A 727 -37.71 -8.34 -39.70
N THR A 728 -37.38 -8.44 -40.99
CA THR A 728 -36.72 -9.63 -41.55
C THR A 728 -35.21 -9.45 -41.41
N ASP A 729 -34.47 -10.49 -41.05
CA ASP A 729 -33.00 -10.53 -41.14
C ASP A 729 -32.56 -10.38 -42.60
N ALA A 730 -32.53 -9.14 -43.07
CA ALA A 730 -32.01 -8.81 -44.37
C ALA A 730 -30.50 -9.03 -44.31
N LYS A 731 -29.99 -10.00 -45.09
CA LYS A 731 -28.54 -10.09 -45.33
C LYS A 731 -28.14 -8.86 -46.13
N MET A 732 -27.53 -7.90 -45.44
CA MET A 732 -26.85 -6.78 -46.06
C MET A 732 -25.39 -7.17 -46.28
N GLU A 733 -25.00 -7.39 -47.53
CA GLU A 733 -23.60 -7.66 -47.87
C GLU A 733 -22.70 -6.52 -47.39
N GLY A 734 -21.67 -6.86 -46.59
CA GLY A 734 -20.71 -5.89 -46.05
C GLY A 734 -21.15 -5.16 -44.77
N TYR A 735 -22.30 -5.53 -44.17
CA TYR A 735 -22.76 -4.94 -42.90
C TYR A 735 -22.83 -6.00 -41.78
N THR A 736 -22.49 -5.60 -40.56
CA THR A 736 -22.64 -6.42 -39.35
C THR A 736 -23.84 -5.94 -38.53
N LYS A 737 -24.76 -6.85 -38.19
CA LYS A 737 -25.88 -6.57 -37.27
C LYS A 737 -25.33 -6.53 -35.83
N VAL A 738 -25.64 -5.47 -35.09
CA VAL A 738 -25.07 -5.22 -33.75
C VAL A 738 -26.10 -5.08 -32.62
N THR A 739 -27.38 -5.32 -32.92
CA THR A 739 -28.45 -5.32 -31.92
C THR A 739 -29.25 -6.61 -31.95
N ASP A 740 -29.56 -7.12 -30.77
CA ASP A 740 -30.43 -8.29 -30.53
C ASP A 740 -31.86 -7.87 -30.11
N GLU A 741 -32.16 -6.58 -30.19
CA GLU A 741 -33.47 -6.00 -29.85
C GLU A 741 -34.53 -6.43 -30.88
N LYS A 742 -35.69 -6.88 -30.38
CA LYS A 742 -36.76 -7.44 -31.22
C LYS A 742 -37.34 -6.41 -32.20
N ASP A 743 -37.36 -5.14 -31.78
CA ASP A 743 -38.01 -4.05 -32.49
C ASP A 743 -37.00 -3.03 -33.08
N LEU A 744 -35.70 -3.32 -32.98
CA LEU A 744 -34.60 -2.46 -33.45
C LEU A 744 -33.43 -3.28 -34.00
N SER A 745 -33.10 -3.09 -35.29
CA SER A 745 -31.93 -3.67 -35.94
C SER A 745 -30.98 -2.58 -36.44
N ILE A 746 -29.77 -2.55 -35.89
CA ILE A 746 -28.69 -1.65 -36.32
C ILE A 746 -27.63 -2.44 -37.07
N PHE A 747 -27.25 -1.93 -38.23
CA PHE A 747 -26.24 -2.50 -39.11
C PHE A 747 -25.09 -1.51 -39.30
N LEU A 748 -23.86 -1.97 -39.10
CA LEU A 748 -22.65 -1.16 -39.26
C LEU A 748 -21.83 -1.64 -40.46
N GLN A 749 -21.29 -0.70 -41.24
CA GLN A 749 -20.29 -0.94 -42.27
C GLN A 749 -19.02 -0.15 -41.95
N GLY A 750 -17.91 -0.88 -41.87
CA GLY A 750 -16.56 -0.34 -41.66
C GLY A 750 -15.82 0.00 -42.94
#